data_AF-A0A5D2VRN3-F1
#
_entry.id   AF-A0A5D2VRN3-F1
#
_cell.length_a   1.000
_cell.length_b   1.000
_cell.length_c   1.000
_cell.angle_alpha   90.00
_cell.angle_beta   90.00
_cell.angle_gamma   90.00
#
_symmetry.space_group_name_H-M   'P 1'
#
loop_
_entity.id
_entity.type
_entity.pdbx_description
1 polymer ?
#
loop_
_entity_poly.entity_id
_entity_poly.type
_entity_poly.pdbx_seq_one_letter_code
_entity_poly.pdbx_strand_id
1 'polypeptide(L)'
;MMMEWKWLRFIRMAVMLLVLEGCRWCTTDACLEHERIALLHLKPFFNYQNQLQSWVEVKGSDCCKWKRVECNTTTRRLIQLSLNSSRWFYITDNRNLNAWYLNTSMFLPFEELKSLYLRGNAISGNLENEGFQLLSRLNNLETLDLSGNSLKNNILFHMRNLSSLKTLRLGGNELKGRLDHIQDGTQLRLTNLEELDLSGNLFRNNTISFLQGLSSLKSLTLFNNRLQGSLDTKDGGRKLELTHLEELYLDGNHFNTSVFASLNKLSNLKSLSISGNQLKGSIDMKDLEAFINLRELDMRYNELKDLVIHQGWCDLRNLEVLDVSGNALEGMLPHCFSNLTSLRELDISGNHFQIPLSFAPFANLSNLKVLLGDENKMVMEPSFYTSVPKFQLTIISLSKCITSQQPNLELPTFFYYQYDLRYVDLSHNNFSGTVPTWLLENNTKLEVLILMGNSFTGPLSLPSAPNSNMSLIDISQNKVQGQIPTGICSTFPHLSQLFLSKNAFEGNIPLCLSGMKDLSLLDLSNNQLYGKVPEELIAKGSLTILRLSNNNLSGNVVPAILNTNGLRNLYLDGNNFSGEMTNVDVSTFEFPTSLREINLGNNKFSGNLPRWMGNVSFLERLALSNNGFEGSIPMEFCNLDRLEFLDLSENNLFGSIPSCFNTLNIEHVHLHGSRLSGPLPIAFYNISSLVTLDLRGNNLTGSIPKWIGTLSSLSVLLLKDNHFHGEVPVQLCKLDSLNIIDLSQNMFSGIIPSCLGNLTLPTETNKILTSWGTSPSLTGDGFAKITLGDKVDYFYLESYLEEVIEFTTKSGFLSYEGNILSYMTGIDLSCNNLTGHIPPELGNLSEIYSLNLSHNKLTGVIPSSFAKLHQIESLDLSYNNLSGEIPNQLVELNSLEVFSVAYNNLSGSIPEKAQFGTFIENSYEGNLFLCGTILHKSCSKIDSPSMISTVSEDKGEDAVLLTIFAVLYINPYWRRAWFSLVGKCITTSRYSNMGNFLTYHIFKQCV
;
A
#
# COMPACT_ATOMS: atom_id res chain seq x y z
N MET A 1 89.77 -45.38 -26.13
CA MET A 1 89.08 -45.15 -24.84
C MET A 1 89.01 -43.66 -24.49
N MET A 2 88.44 -42.81 -25.37
CA MET A 2 88.22 -41.37 -25.11
C MET A 2 87.00 -40.79 -25.85
N MET A 3 86.23 -41.64 -26.54
CA MET A 3 85.00 -41.25 -27.26
C MET A 3 83.71 -41.65 -26.54
N GLU A 4 83.75 -42.62 -25.61
CA GLU A 4 82.54 -43.08 -24.90
C GLU A 4 82.10 -42.18 -23.73
N TRP A 5 83.02 -41.41 -23.14
CA TRP A 5 82.70 -40.51 -22.01
C TRP A 5 81.99 -39.20 -22.42
N LYS A 6 82.12 -38.78 -23.69
CA LYS A 6 81.41 -37.62 -24.22
C LYS A 6 79.95 -37.95 -24.56
N TRP A 7 79.70 -39.16 -25.05
CA TRP A 7 78.35 -39.64 -25.36
C TRP A 7 77.50 -39.88 -24.09
N LEU A 8 78.08 -40.43 -23.01
CA LEU A 8 77.35 -40.57 -21.74
C LEU A 8 77.01 -39.22 -21.07
N ARG A 9 77.88 -38.20 -21.22
CA ARG A 9 77.59 -36.83 -20.77
C ARG A 9 76.52 -36.15 -21.62
N PHE A 10 76.53 -36.37 -22.93
CA PHE A 10 75.50 -35.85 -23.84
C PHE A 10 74.13 -36.51 -23.58
N ILE A 11 74.07 -37.82 -23.33
CA ILE A 11 72.82 -38.52 -22.99
C ILE A 11 72.33 -38.11 -21.61
N ARG A 12 73.21 -37.94 -20.60
CA ARG A 12 72.80 -37.41 -19.28
C ARG A 12 72.33 -35.96 -19.34
N MET A 13 72.94 -35.11 -20.17
CA MET A 13 72.47 -33.75 -20.43
C MET A 13 71.16 -33.73 -21.21
N ALA A 14 70.99 -34.60 -22.21
CA ALA A 14 69.76 -34.70 -23.00
C ALA A 14 68.60 -35.28 -22.19
N VAL A 15 68.85 -36.23 -21.28
CA VAL A 15 67.84 -36.74 -20.34
C VAL A 15 67.55 -35.72 -19.25
N MET A 16 68.53 -34.98 -18.72
CA MET A 16 68.25 -33.83 -17.84
C MET A 16 67.50 -32.71 -18.56
N LEU A 17 67.80 -32.44 -19.84
CA LEU A 17 67.10 -31.45 -20.65
C LEU A 17 65.70 -31.93 -21.05
N LEU A 18 65.46 -33.22 -21.25
CA LEU A 18 64.12 -33.79 -21.44
C LEU A 18 63.32 -33.88 -20.14
N VAL A 19 63.99 -34.03 -18.98
CA VAL A 19 63.36 -33.92 -17.66
C VAL A 19 63.13 -32.44 -17.29
N LEU A 20 63.97 -31.50 -17.76
CA LEU A 20 63.80 -30.05 -17.56
C LEU A 20 62.84 -29.42 -18.59
N GLU A 21 62.74 -29.94 -19.82
CA GLU A 21 61.71 -29.57 -20.81
C GLU A 21 60.39 -30.28 -20.53
N GLY A 22 60.42 -31.52 -20.03
CA GLY A 22 59.25 -32.18 -19.43
C GLY A 22 58.76 -31.50 -18.14
N CYS A 23 59.64 -30.81 -17.40
CA CYS A 23 59.27 -29.94 -16.30
C CYS A 23 58.95 -28.49 -16.70
N ARG A 24 59.22 -28.05 -17.95
CA ARG A 24 58.79 -26.72 -18.43
C ARG A 24 57.31 -26.65 -18.82
N TRP A 25 56.59 -27.77 -18.77
CA TRP A 25 55.13 -27.83 -18.90
C TRP A 25 54.39 -28.14 -17.59
N CYS A 26 55.09 -28.17 -16.45
CA CYS A 26 54.46 -28.34 -15.12
C CYS A 26 54.38 -27.04 -14.32
N THR A 27 54.24 -25.89 -14.98
CA THR A 27 53.81 -24.65 -14.33
C THR A 27 52.71 -24.01 -15.17
N THR A 28 51.52 -24.59 -15.14
CA THR A 28 50.32 -23.80 -15.39
C THR A 28 49.61 -23.62 -14.07
N ASP A 29 49.37 -22.37 -13.69
CA ASP A 29 48.54 -21.91 -12.58
C ASP A 29 47.07 -22.38 -12.68
N ALA A 30 46.79 -23.47 -13.38
CA ALA A 30 45.47 -23.91 -13.82
C ALA A 30 44.95 -25.07 -12.98
N CYS A 31 43.63 -25.10 -12.78
CA CYS A 31 42.92 -26.24 -12.20
C CYS A 31 43.18 -27.56 -12.93
N LEU A 32 42.93 -28.69 -12.25
CA LEU A 32 43.13 -30.02 -12.83
C LEU A 32 42.25 -30.26 -14.07
N GLU A 33 42.87 -30.72 -15.15
CA GLU A 33 42.24 -30.82 -16.47
C GLU A 33 40.99 -31.71 -16.47
N HIS A 34 40.95 -32.78 -15.68
CA HIS A 34 39.75 -33.62 -15.56
C HIS A 34 38.56 -32.91 -14.88
N GLU A 35 38.82 -31.99 -13.93
CA GLU A 35 37.77 -31.23 -13.22
C GLU A 35 37.26 -30.11 -14.13
N ARG A 36 38.17 -29.48 -14.88
CA ARG A 36 37.82 -28.56 -15.97
C ARG A 36 36.88 -29.20 -16.99
N ILE A 37 37.21 -30.42 -17.45
CA ILE A 37 36.38 -31.18 -18.38
C ILE A 37 35.02 -31.51 -17.74
N ALA A 38 35.01 -31.97 -16.49
CA ALA A 38 33.77 -32.26 -15.77
C ALA A 38 32.85 -31.03 -15.61
N LEU A 39 33.40 -29.84 -15.33
CA LEU A 39 32.64 -28.58 -15.31
C LEU A 39 32.05 -28.25 -16.69
N LEU A 40 32.81 -28.42 -17.77
CA LEU A 40 32.28 -28.21 -19.12
C LEU A 40 31.15 -29.21 -19.46
N HIS A 41 31.19 -30.43 -18.94
CA HIS A 41 30.09 -31.38 -19.05
C HIS A 41 28.82 -30.96 -18.27
N LEU A 42 28.95 -30.18 -17.19
CA LEU A 42 27.81 -29.63 -16.45
C LEU A 42 27.18 -28.43 -17.17
N LYS A 43 27.98 -27.64 -17.91
CA LYS A 43 27.56 -26.37 -18.51
C LYS A 43 26.24 -26.43 -19.31
N PRO A 44 25.96 -27.45 -20.16
CA PRO A 44 24.71 -27.51 -20.93
C PRO A 44 23.43 -27.56 -20.07
N PHE A 45 23.52 -28.05 -18.83
CA PHE A 45 22.37 -28.23 -17.94
C PHE A 45 22.05 -26.99 -17.09
N PHE A 46 23.01 -26.07 -16.95
CA PHE A 46 23.00 -24.98 -15.97
C PHE A 46 23.39 -23.61 -16.57
N ASN A 47 23.28 -23.42 -17.90
CA ASN A 47 23.65 -22.15 -18.57
C ASN A 47 22.44 -21.30 -19.02
N TYR A 48 21.38 -21.23 -18.21
CA TYR A 48 20.26 -20.31 -18.47
C TYR A 48 20.72 -18.85 -18.41
N GLN A 49 20.18 -17.99 -19.29
CA GLN A 49 20.58 -16.58 -19.47
C GLN A 49 22.09 -16.38 -19.60
N ASN A 50 22.81 -17.40 -20.07
CA ASN A 50 24.24 -17.37 -20.26
C ASN A 50 25.01 -17.00 -18.97
N GLN A 51 24.56 -17.49 -17.80
CA GLN A 51 25.18 -17.19 -16.50
C GLN A 51 26.56 -17.84 -16.29
N LEU A 52 26.91 -18.86 -17.09
CA LEU A 52 28.21 -19.57 -17.06
C LEU A 52 29.14 -19.11 -18.20
N GLN A 53 29.04 -17.86 -18.63
CA GLN A 53 29.87 -17.26 -19.71
C GLN A 53 31.37 -17.46 -19.50
N SER A 54 31.86 -17.38 -18.26
CA SER A 54 33.29 -17.51 -17.97
C SER A 54 33.84 -18.94 -18.17
N TRP A 55 32.97 -19.95 -18.31
CA TRP A 55 33.36 -21.34 -18.46
C TRP A 55 33.76 -21.62 -19.91
N VAL A 56 34.99 -21.26 -20.27
CA VAL A 56 35.47 -21.29 -21.66
C VAL A 56 36.07 -22.63 -22.05
N GLU A 57 35.83 -23.06 -23.29
CA GLU A 57 36.40 -24.28 -23.87
C GLU A 57 37.82 -24.04 -24.42
N VAL A 58 38.66 -23.33 -23.68
CA VAL A 58 40.05 -23.08 -24.07
C VAL A 58 40.94 -24.09 -23.33
N LYS A 59 41.71 -24.88 -24.08
CA LYS A 59 42.62 -25.88 -23.49
C LYS A 59 43.65 -25.18 -22.60
N GLY A 60 43.80 -25.63 -21.36
CA GLY A 60 44.70 -25.02 -20.37
C GLY A 60 44.14 -23.79 -19.66
N SER A 61 42.86 -23.43 -19.87
CA SER A 61 42.22 -22.36 -19.11
C SER A 61 42.08 -22.76 -17.63
N ASP A 62 42.43 -21.84 -16.74
CA ASP A 62 42.29 -22.05 -15.30
C ASP A 62 40.82 -21.93 -14.85
N CYS A 63 40.17 -23.07 -14.58
CA CYS A 63 38.79 -23.09 -14.10
C CYS A 63 38.61 -22.53 -12.68
N CYS A 64 39.70 -22.40 -11.89
CA CYS A 64 39.64 -21.73 -10.59
C CYS A 64 39.34 -20.22 -10.68
N LYS A 65 39.44 -19.64 -11.89
CA LYS A 65 39.05 -18.25 -12.18
C LYS A 65 37.63 -18.14 -12.72
N TRP A 66 36.92 -19.25 -12.91
CA TRP A 66 35.57 -19.21 -13.43
C TRP A 66 34.60 -18.71 -12.37
N LYS A 67 33.63 -17.88 -12.78
CA LYS A 67 32.54 -17.44 -11.92
C LYS A 67 31.83 -18.68 -11.37
N ARG A 68 31.52 -18.65 -10.07
CA ARG A 68 30.83 -19.70 -9.31
C ARG A 68 31.64 -20.97 -9.01
N VAL A 69 32.96 -20.93 -9.22
CA VAL A 69 33.92 -22.00 -8.91
C VAL A 69 34.93 -21.48 -7.89
N GLU A 70 35.25 -22.26 -6.86
CA GLU A 70 36.36 -22.00 -5.95
C GLU A 70 37.25 -23.23 -5.84
N CYS A 71 38.56 -22.99 -5.77
CA CYS A 71 39.57 -24.04 -5.64
C CYS A 71 40.43 -23.85 -4.40
N ASN A 72 40.96 -24.96 -3.90
CA ASN A 72 42.02 -24.95 -2.90
C ASN A 72 43.27 -24.27 -3.47
N THR A 73 43.84 -23.32 -2.73
CA THR A 73 45.01 -22.55 -3.15
C THR A 73 46.29 -23.39 -3.31
N THR A 74 46.36 -24.52 -2.61
CA THR A 74 47.51 -25.43 -2.59
C THR A 74 47.35 -26.58 -3.58
N THR A 75 46.22 -27.31 -3.52
CA THR A 75 45.99 -28.49 -4.36
C THR A 75 45.45 -28.15 -5.74
N ARG A 76 44.94 -26.92 -5.93
CA ARG A 76 44.24 -26.45 -7.15
C ARG A 76 43.05 -27.32 -7.56
N ARG A 77 42.51 -28.10 -6.62
CA ARG A 77 41.28 -28.89 -6.75
C ARG A 77 40.06 -28.03 -6.43
N LEU A 78 38.93 -28.35 -7.06
CA LEU A 78 37.64 -27.74 -6.78
C LEU A 78 37.18 -28.02 -5.34
N ILE A 79 36.88 -26.97 -4.58
CA ILE A 79 36.35 -27.06 -3.20
C ILE A 79 34.93 -26.51 -3.07
N GLN A 80 34.49 -25.63 -3.97
CA GLN A 80 33.13 -25.10 -3.96
C GLN A 80 32.58 -24.94 -5.38
N LEU A 81 31.31 -25.30 -5.54
CA LEU A 81 30.56 -25.15 -6.79
C LEU A 81 29.18 -24.56 -6.53
N SER A 82 28.89 -23.42 -7.15
CA SER A 82 27.55 -22.79 -7.09
C SER A 82 26.86 -22.83 -8.45
N LEU A 83 25.68 -23.44 -8.49
CA LEU A 83 24.83 -23.53 -9.68
C LEU A 83 23.43 -22.97 -9.39
N ASN A 84 23.34 -21.99 -8.48
CA ASN A 84 22.07 -21.39 -8.07
C ASN A 84 21.36 -20.68 -9.22
N SER A 85 20.06 -20.95 -9.38
CA SER A 85 19.13 -20.35 -10.34
C SER A 85 19.67 -20.31 -11.77
N SER A 86 20.34 -21.39 -12.17
CA SER A 86 21.11 -21.45 -13.41
C SER A 86 20.46 -22.33 -14.49
N ARG A 87 19.28 -22.90 -14.20
CA ARG A 87 18.42 -23.65 -15.14
C ARG A 87 17.13 -22.87 -15.46
N TRP A 88 16.63 -22.98 -16.71
CA TRP A 88 15.43 -22.29 -17.22
C TRP A 88 14.15 -22.70 -16.47
N PHE A 89 13.30 -21.72 -16.09
CA PHE A 89 11.96 -21.93 -15.53
C PHE A 89 10.90 -21.05 -16.24
N TYR A 90 9.79 -21.64 -16.69
CA TYR A 90 8.59 -20.91 -17.17
C TYR A 90 7.51 -21.07 -16.09
N ILE A 91 7.06 -19.97 -15.49
CA ILE A 91 5.81 -19.92 -14.73
C ILE A 91 4.69 -19.78 -15.76
N THR A 92 4.07 -20.91 -16.09
CA THR A 92 2.68 -20.94 -16.54
C THR A 92 1.94 -21.75 -15.49
N ASP A 93 0.66 -21.48 -15.25
CA ASP A 93 -0.19 -21.94 -14.13
C ASP A 93 -0.24 -23.47 -13.83
N ASN A 94 0.56 -24.30 -14.50
CA ASN A 94 0.66 -25.74 -14.27
C ASN A 94 2.03 -26.16 -13.73
N ARG A 95 2.16 -26.25 -12.40
CA ARG A 95 3.36 -26.72 -11.68
C ARG A 95 3.80 -28.17 -11.99
N ASN A 96 3.02 -28.96 -12.73
CA ASN A 96 3.28 -30.39 -12.93
C ASN A 96 4.08 -30.76 -14.20
N LEU A 97 4.35 -29.83 -15.12
CA LEU A 97 4.82 -30.22 -16.47
C LEU A 97 6.35 -30.33 -16.67
N ASN A 98 7.21 -29.96 -15.71
CA ASN A 98 8.68 -29.99 -15.92
C ASN A 98 9.50 -30.39 -14.68
N ALA A 99 9.16 -31.50 -14.02
CA ALA A 99 9.98 -32.08 -12.94
C ALA A 99 11.37 -32.49 -13.45
N TRP A 100 12.46 -31.92 -12.90
CA TRP A 100 13.83 -32.32 -13.26
C TRP A 100 14.43 -33.32 -12.27
N TYR A 101 14.90 -34.45 -12.79
CA TYR A 101 15.63 -35.46 -12.01
C TYR A 101 17.14 -35.30 -12.22
N LEU A 102 17.85 -34.92 -11.16
CA LEU A 102 19.29 -34.65 -11.22
C LEU A 102 20.10 -35.95 -11.22
N ASN A 103 21.04 -36.05 -12.16
CA ASN A 103 22.10 -37.08 -12.10
C ASN A 103 23.23 -36.57 -11.22
N THR A 104 23.35 -37.12 -10.01
CA THR A 104 24.35 -36.66 -9.02
C THR A 104 25.74 -37.25 -9.27
N SER A 105 25.87 -38.26 -10.13
CA SER A 105 27.18 -38.84 -10.48
C SER A 105 28.11 -37.83 -11.19
N MET A 106 27.53 -36.81 -11.82
CA MET A 106 28.25 -35.74 -12.49
C MET A 106 29.15 -34.91 -11.55
N PHE A 107 28.93 -34.98 -10.23
CA PHE A 107 29.73 -34.28 -9.24
C PHE A 107 30.89 -35.12 -8.66
N LEU A 108 30.93 -36.43 -8.93
CA LEU A 108 31.97 -37.33 -8.41
C LEU A 108 33.40 -37.01 -8.85
N PRO A 109 33.66 -36.38 -10.02
CA PRO A 109 35.02 -35.96 -10.38
C PRO A 109 35.65 -34.92 -9.43
N PHE A 110 34.84 -34.24 -8.61
CA PHE A 110 35.28 -33.18 -7.69
C PHE A 110 35.57 -33.74 -6.29
N GLU A 111 36.63 -34.53 -6.14
CA GLU A 111 36.89 -35.30 -4.90
C GLU A 111 37.18 -34.44 -3.66
N GLU A 112 37.67 -33.20 -3.83
CA GLU A 112 37.89 -32.24 -2.72
C GLU A 112 36.71 -31.29 -2.50
N LEU A 113 35.56 -31.52 -3.16
CA LEU A 113 34.40 -30.65 -3.07
C LEU A 113 33.87 -30.62 -1.62
N LYS A 114 33.83 -29.42 -1.06
CA LYS A 114 33.31 -29.13 0.29
C LYS A 114 31.91 -28.54 0.28
N SER A 115 31.60 -27.72 -0.72
CA SER A 115 30.32 -26.98 -0.77
C SER A 115 29.67 -27.07 -2.14
N LEU A 116 28.42 -27.54 -2.18
CA LEU A 116 27.63 -27.65 -3.40
C LEU A 116 26.30 -26.89 -3.25
N TYR A 117 26.11 -25.86 -4.07
CA TYR A 117 24.88 -25.06 -4.08
C TYR A 117 24.08 -25.28 -5.37
N LEU A 118 22.84 -25.72 -5.21
CA LEU A 118 21.90 -26.11 -6.28
C LEU A 118 20.54 -25.42 -6.10
N ARG A 119 20.48 -24.28 -5.42
CA ARG A 119 19.24 -23.55 -5.12
C ARG A 119 18.50 -23.14 -6.40
N GLY A 120 17.17 -23.25 -6.42
CA GLY A 120 16.35 -22.61 -7.46
C GLY A 120 16.45 -23.25 -8.86
N ASN A 121 16.63 -24.57 -8.97
CA ASN A 121 16.83 -25.25 -10.26
C ASN A 121 15.68 -26.20 -10.67
N ALA A 122 14.53 -26.14 -9.99
CA ALA A 122 13.37 -27.02 -10.24
C ALA A 122 13.68 -28.54 -10.15
N ILE A 123 14.62 -28.92 -9.27
CA ILE A 123 14.96 -30.33 -9.02
C ILE A 123 13.80 -30.99 -8.28
N SER A 124 13.20 -32.04 -8.86
CA SER A 124 12.10 -32.78 -8.24
C SER A 124 12.53 -34.11 -7.60
N GLY A 125 13.69 -34.63 -7.99
CA GLY A 125 14.25 -35.86 -7.45
C GLY A 125 15.53 -36.28 -8.17
N ASN A 126 15.82 -37.58 -8.19
CA ASN A 126 16.96 -38.17 -8.88
C ASN A 126 16.55 -39.32 -9.82
N LEU A 127 17.44 -39.64 -10.76
CA LEU A 127 17.33 -40.84 -11.61
C LEU A 127 17.60 -42.11 -10.76
N GLU A 128 16.96 -43.24 -11.12
CA GLU A 128 17.21 -44.54 -10.49
C GLU A 128 18.69 -44.93 -10.66
N ASN A 129 19.32 -45.41 -9.58
CA ASN A 129 20.76 -45.78 -9.50
C ASN A 129 21.80 -44.63 -9.65
N GLU A 130 21.37 -43.38 -9.87
CA GLU A 130 22.25 -42.20 -10.02
C GLU A 130 21.92 -41.06 -9.02
N GLY A 131 21.31 -41.44 -7.89
CA GLY A 131 20.75 -40.53 -6.90
C GLY A 131 21.67 -40.00 -5.82
N PHE A 132 21.12 -39.12 -4.98
CA PHE A 132 21.81 -38.37 -3.90
C PHE A 132 22.65 -39.24 -2.96
N GLN A 133 22.37 -40.54 -2.88
CA GLN A 133 23.22 -41.51 -2.18
C GLN A 133 24.68 -41.50 -2.69
N LEU A 134 24.91 -41.24 -3.98
CA LEU A 134 26.24 -41.19 -4.58
C LEU A 134 27.09 -40.04 -4.04
N LEU A 135 26.47 -38.95 -3.58
CA LEU A 135 27.20 -37.86 -2.94
C LEU A 135 27.91 -38.32 -1.66
N SER A 136 27.54 -39.46 -1.07
CA SER A 136 28.26 -40.03 0.08
C SER A 136 29.69 -40.46 -0.25
N ARG A 137 30.05 -40.54 -1.54
CA ARG A 137 31.43 -40.79 -2.00
C ARG A 137 32.30 -39.55 -1.91
N LEU A 138 31.70 -38.37 -1.80
CA LEU A 138 32.40 -37.10 -1.61
C LEU A 138 32.62 -36.88 -0.11
N ASN A 139 33.67 -37.52 0.42
CA ASN A 139 33.95 -37.53 1.87
C ASN A 139 34.25 -36.14 2.47
N ASN A 140 34.54 -35.15 1.62
CA ASN A 140 34.83 -33.78 2.03
C ASN A 140 33.60 -32.85 1.99
N LEU A 141 32.44 -33.34 1.52
CA LEU A 141 31.26 -32.51 1.31
C LEU A 141 30.65 -32.14 2.67
N GLU A 142 30.83 -30.87 3.07
CA GLU A 142 30.37 -30.31 4.33
C GLU A 142 29.06 -29.51 4.15
N THR A 143 28.85 -28.88 3.00
CA THR A 143 27.65 -28.05 2.73
C THR A 143 26.91 -28.51 1.49
N LEU A 144 25.60 -28.72 1.63
CA LEU A 144 24.69 -29.01 0.52
C LEU A 144 23.45 -28.11 0.59
N ASP A 145 23.27 -27.26 -0.42
CA ASP A 145 22.10 -26.39 -0.55
C ASP A 145 21.22 -26.82 -1.74
N LEU A 146 20.01 -27.24 -1.42
CA LEU A 146 18.97 -27.70 -2.34
C LEU A 146 17.68 -26.87 -2.20
N SER A 147 17.77 -25.67 -1.62
CA SER A 147 16.61 -24.82 -1.38
C SER A 147 15.92 -24.33 -2.67
N GLY A 148 14.63 -24.00 -2.61
CA GLY A 148 13.86 -23.47 -3.75
C GLY A 148 13.72 -24.45 -4.93
N ASN A 149 13.58 -25.75 -4.64
CA ASN A 149 13.38 -26.80 -5.64
C ASN A 149 12.00 -27.46 -5.44
N SER A 150 11.74 -28.62 -6.07
CA SER A 150 10.46 -29.34 -5.98
C SER A 150 10.62 -30.72 -5.34
N LEU A 151 11.51 -30.82 -4.34
CA LEU A 151 11.88 -32.09 -3.69
C LEU A 151 10.75 -32.61 -2.78
N LYS A 152 10.56 -33.93 -2.78
CA LYS A 152 9.57 -34.66 -1.98
C LYS A 152 10.25 -35.60 -0.96
N ASN A 153 9.49 -36.14 -0.01
CA ASN A 153 10.00 -36.89 1.16
C ASN A 153 10.97 -38.03 0.86
N ASN A 154 10.83 -38.71 -0.28
CA ASN A 154 11.72 -39.79 -0.67
C ASN A 154 13.20 -39.35 -0.70
N ILE A 155 13.47 -38.06 -0.93
CA ILE A 155 14.82 -37.53 -1.00
C ILE A 155 15.62 -37.67 0.31
N LEU A 156 14.96 -37.53 1.46
CA LEU A 156 15.61 -37.61 2.77
C LEU A 156 16.21 -39.00 3.02
N PHE A 157 15.54 -40.05 2.53
CA PHE A 157 16.06 -41.42 2.58
C PHE A 157 17.36 -41.57 1.77
N HIS A 158 17.44 -40.94 0.60
CA HIS A 158 18.63 -41.00 -0.25
C HIS A 158 19.82 -40.23 0.34
N MET A 159 19.59 -39.30 1.28
CA MET A 159 20.65 -38.50 1.90
C MET A 159 21.11 -39.02 3.27
N ARG A 160 20.50 -40.09 3.81
CA ARG A 160 20.74 -40.58 5.18
C ARG A 160 22.19 -40.94 5.54
N ASN A 161 23.05 -41.20 4.55
CA ASN A 161 24.44 -41.63 4.73
C ASN A 161 25.48 -40.55 4.37
N LEU A 162 25.07 -39.30 4.18
CA LEU A 162 25.99 -38.18 3.88
C LEU A 162 26.69 -37.70 5.15
N SER A 163 27.48 -38.58 5.79
CA SER A 163 28.04 -38.37 7.12
C SER A 163 29.05 -37.22 7.23
N SER A 164 29.58 -36.71 6.12
CA SER A 164 30.49 -35.55 6.12
C SER A 164 29.77 -34.21 6.25
N LEU A 165 28.45 -34.16 6.03
CA LEU A 165 27.70 -32.90 6.04
C LEU A 165 27.66 -32.26 7.42
N LYS A 166 27.89 -30.95 7.43
CA LYS A 166 27.68 -30.03 8.54
C LYS A 166 26.49 -29.09 8.29
N THR A 167 26.25 -28.70 7.04
CA THR A 167 25.13 -27.81 6.66
C THR A 167 24.29 -28.45 5.56
N LEU A 168 22.98 -28.55 5.80
CA LEU A 168 22.01 -29.04 4.83
C LEU A 168 20.83 -28.06 4.71
N ARG A 169 20.64 -27.46 3.53
CA ARG A 169 19.52 -26.55 3.26
C ARG A 169 18.53 -27.15 2.29
N LEU A 170 17.28 -27.25 2.73
CA LEU A 170 16.15 -27.83 2.01
C LEU A 170 14.93 -26.91 2.00
N GLY A 171 15.11 -25.63 2.35
CA GLY A 171 14.03 -24.65 2.40
C GLY A 171 13.29 -24.46 1.05
N GLY A 172 12.00 -24.16 1.06
CA GLY A 172 11.23 -23.87 -0.16
C GLY A 172 11.06 -25.07 -1.10
N ASN A 173 10.79 -26.26 -0.55
CA ASN A 173 10.53 -27.51 -1.29
C ASN A 173 9.11 -28.05 -0.98
N GLU A 174 8.80 -29.30 -1.39
CA GLU A 174 7.50 -29.96 -1.15
C GLU A 174 7.57 -31.06 -0.07
N LEU A 175 8.49 -30.93 0.91
CA LEU A 175 8.66 -31.91 1.98
C LEU A 175 7.49 -31.89 2.97
N LYS A 176 7.05 -33.05 3.44
CA LYS A 176 5.90 -33.29 4.33
C LYS A 176 6.32 -34.09 5.58
N GLY A 177 5.65 -33.86 6.70
CA GLY A 177 6.03 -34.45 8.00
C GLY A 177 5.60 -35.89 8.27
N ARG A 178 4.64 -36.47 7.51
CA ARG A 178 4.22 -37.86 7.71
C ARG A 178 5.05 -38.82 6.86
N LEU A 179 5.92 -39.59 7.51
CA LEU A 179 6.60 -40.77 6.95
C LEU A 179 5.71 -42.04 7.04
N ASP A 180 4.37 -41.92 6.99
CA ASP A 180 3.44 -43.03 7.25
C ASP A 180 3.57 -44.23 6.29
N HIS A 181 4.31 -44.09 5.19
CA HIS A 181 4.46 -45.14 4.19
C HIS A 181 5.77 -45.93 4.30
N ILE A 182 6.59 -45.69 5.32
CA ILE A 182 7.78 -46.49 5.58
C ILE A 182 7.55 -47.27 6.88
N GLN A 183 7.09 -48.51 6.74
CA GLN A 183 7.26 -49.51 7.78
C GLN A 183 8.77 -49.61 8.08
N ASP A 184 9.12 -49.46 9.36
CA ASP A 184 10.46 -49.37 9.96
C ASP A 184 11.03 -47.95 10.13
N GLY A 185 11.20 -47.56 11.41
CA GLY A 185 11.77 -46.29 11.86
C GLY A 185 13.21 -46.04 11.38
N THR A 186 13.36 -45.53 10.16
CA THR A 186 14.65 -45.13 9.60
C THR A 186 14.89 -43.63 9.78
N GLN A 187 15.49 -43.29 10.91
CA GLN A 187 16.00 -41.98 11.30
C GLN A 187 17.11 -41.46 10.36
N LEU A 188 17.24 -40.12 10.24
CA LEU A 188 18.42 -39.49 9.62
C LEU A 188 19.66 -39.82 10.46
N ARG A 189 20.74 -40.31 9.83
CA ARG A 189 22.00 -40.67 10.50
C ARG A 189 23.12 -39.64 10.26
N LEU A 190 22.74 -38.37 10.08
CA LEU A 190 23.66 -37.27 9.82
C LEU A 190 24.23 -36.73 11.14
N THR A 191 25.04 -37.54 11.83
CA THR A 191 25.50 -37.23 13.20
C THR A 191 26.42 -36.01 13.30
N ASN A 192 27.04 -35.58 12.19
CA ASN A 192 27.92 -34.42 12.12
C ASN A 192 27.20 -33.13 11.68
N LEU A 193 25.88 -33.21 11.41
CA LEU A 193 25.11 -32.07 10.94
C LEU A 193 24.97 -31.03 12.06
N GLU A 194 25.38 -29.80 11.76
CA GLU A 194 25.35 -28.65 12.67
C GLU A 194 24.21 -27.67 12.31
N GLU A 195 23.88 -27.52 11.02
CA GLU A 195 22.84 -26.61 10.52
C GLU A 195 21.86 -27.37 9.60
N LEU A 196 20.57 -27.23 9.87
CA LEU A 196 19.49 -27.81 9.06
C LEU A 196 18.40 -26.78 8.79
N ASP A 197 18.20 -26.45 7.51
CA ASP A 197 17.08 -25.60 7.06
C ASP A 197 16.00 -26.42 6.34
N LEU A 198 14.79 -26.37 6.89
CA LEU A 198 13.57 -27.01 6.39
C LEU A 198 12.43 -26.00 6.19
N SER A 199 12.74 -24.70 6.13
CA SER A 199 11.76 -23.62 5.99
C SER A 199 10.92 -23.72 4.70
N GLY A 200 9.74 -23.08 4.65
CA GLY A 200 8.95 -22.98 3.41
C GLY A 200 8.53 -24.32 2.79
N ASN A 201 8.33 -25.36 3.61
CA ASN A 201 7.92 -26.70 3.20
C ASN A 201 6.44 -26.98 3.59
N LEU A 202 6.02 -28.24 3.56
CA LEU A 202 4.66 -28.70 3.86
C LEU A 202 4.61 -29.59 5.11
N PHE A 203 5.54 -29.41 6.06
CA PHE A 203 5.51 -30.12 7.34
C PHE A 203 4.22 -29.77 8.11
N ARG A 204 3.50 -30.79 8.59
CA ARG A 204 2.21 -30.67 9.29
C ARG A 204 2.28 -31.35 10.65
N ASN A 205 1.34 -31.02 11.53
CA ASN A 205 1.23 -31.54 12.90
C ASN A 205 2.42 -31.10 13.75
N ASN A 206 2.79 -31.93 14.72
CA ASN A 206 3.65 -31.53 15.81
C ASN A 206 4.86 -32.45 15.98
N THR A 207 4.99 -33.48 15.12
CA THR A 207 6.01 -34.52 15.23
C THR A 207 7.22 -34.20 14.35
N ILE A 208 8.37 -34.04 14.99
CA ILE A 208 9.70 -33.89 14.35
C ILE A 208 10.61 -35.09 14.65
N SER A 209 10.02 -36.26 14.91
CA SER A 209 10.76 -37.48 15.28
C SER A 209 11.82 -37.89 14.27
N PHE A 210 11.69 -37.51 13.00
CA PHE A 210 12.69 -37.78 11.97
C PHE A 210 14.04 -37.09 12.22
N LEU A 211 14.09 -36.08 13.10
CA LEU A 211 15.32 -35.42 13.55
C LEU A 211 16.09 -36.26 14.60
N GLN A 212 15.52 -37.38 15.06
CA GLN A 212 16.20 -38.24 16.02
C GLN A 212 17.49 -38.79 15.41
N GLY A 213 18.63 -38.61 16.08
CA GLY A 213 19.95 -39.00 15.57
C GLY A 213 20.83 -37.83 15.08
N LEU A 214 20.29 -36.60 15.00
CA LEU A 214 21.05 -35.38 14.68
C LEU A 214 21.69 -34.77 15.94
N SER A 215 22.60 -35.51 16.58
CA SER A 215 23.14 -35.15 17.90
C SER A 215 24.01 -33.89 17.93
N SER A 216 24.57 -33.47 16.80
CA SER A 216 25.47 -32.30 16.70
C SER A 216 24.76 -31.03 16.24
N LEU A 217 23.44 -31.07 16.06
CA LEU A 217 22.67 -29.97 15.51
C LEU A 217 22.71 -28.75 16.44
N LYS A 218 23.15 -27.62 15.90
CA LYS A 218 23.25 -26.31 16.56
C LYS A 218 22.19 -25.33 16.07
N SER A 219 21.83 -25.37 14.79
CA SER A 219 20.84 -24.47 14.19
C SER A 219 19.78 -25.24 13.42
N LEU A 220 18.51 -24.93 13.70
CA LEU A 220 17.35 -25.56 13.08
C LEU A 220 16.34 -24.51 12.62
N THR A 221 16.09 -24.48 11.32
CA THR A 221 15.14 -23.54 10.70
C THR A 221 13.92 -24.27 10.17
N LEU A 222 12.74 -23.89 10.67
CA LEU A 222 11.44 -24.51 10.36
C LEU A 222 10.36 -23.50 9.97
N PHE A 223 10.72 -22.23 9.72
CA PHE A 223 9.72 -21.19 9.44
C PHE A 223 8.89 -21.46 8.17
N ASN A 224 7.71 -20.85 8.06
CA ASN A 224 6.77 -20.97 6.94
C ASN A 224 6.43 -22.44 6.60
N ASN A 225 6.10 -23.23 7.61
CA ASN A 225 5.56 -24.58 7.47
C ASN A 225 4.08 -24.61 7.92
N ARG A 226 3.53 -25.78 8.25
CA ARG A 226 2.17 -25.96 8.76
C ARG A 226 2.18 -26.73 10.08
N LEU A 227 3.23 -26.56 10.87
CA LEU A 227 3.38 -27.20 12.18
C LEU A 227 2.40 -26.58 13.17
N GLN A 228 1.85 -27.36 14.10
CA GLN A 228 0.83 -26.89 15.05
C GLN A 228 0.96 -27.55 16.42
N GLY A 229 0.39 -26.94 17.47
CA GLY A 229 0.37 -27.51 18.82
C GLY A 229 1.71 -27.38 19.57
N SER A 230 2.19 -28.44 20.21
CA SER A 230 3.50 -28.52 20.90
C SER A 230 4.48 -29.40 20.13
N LEU A 231 5.77 -29.07 20.05
CA LEU A 231 6.76 -29.93 19.41
C LEU A 231 6.89 -31.28 20.15
N ASP A 232 6.32 -32.34 19.58
CA ASP A 232 6.41 -33.67 20.17
C ASP A 232 7.79 -34.25 19.88
N THR A 233 8.57 -34.36 20.95
CA THR A 233 9.91 -34.94 20.96
C THR A 233 9.87 -36.45 21.23
N LYS A 234 8.69 -37.09 21.28
CA LYS A 234 8.58 -38.52 21.53
C LYS A 234 8.34 -39.29 20.23
N ASP A 235 9.17 -40.31 20.02
CA ASP A 235 8.85 -41.42 19.12
C ASP A 235 8.92 -42.72 19.92
N GLY A 236 7.80 -43.46 19.99
CA GLY A 236 7.75 -44.76 20.67
C GLY A 236 8.25 -44.79 22.13
N GLY A 237 8.21 -43.66 22.85
CA GLY A 237 8.68 -43.54 24.23
C GLY A 237 10.16 -43.14 24.42
N ARG A 238 10.92 -42.92 23.34
CA ARG A 238 12.28 -42.34 23.40
C ARG A 238 12.22 -40.83 23.16
N LYS A 239 12.93 -40.07 23.99
CA LYS A 239 12.97 -38.60 23.97
C LYS A 239 13.99 -38.12 22.94
N LEU A 240 13.61 -37.14 22.11
CA LEU A 240 14.52 -36.41 21.22
C LEU A 240 15.46 -35.55 22.09
N GLU A 241 16.77 -35.77 21.97
CA GLU A 241 17.80 -35.02 22.72
C GLU A 241 18.58 -34.12 21.74
N LEU A 242 18.03 -32.95 21.42
CA LEU A 242 18.73 -31.88 20.68
C LEU A 242 19.52 -30.99 21.64
N THR A 243 20.38 -31.59 22.45
CA THR A 243 21.05 -30.90 23.57
C THR A 243 22.06 -29.85 23.13
N HIS A 244 22.53 -29.88 21.88
CA HIS A 244 23.49 -28.90 21.34
C HIS A 244 22.82 -27.75 20.58
N LEU A 245 21.49 -27.71 20.53
CA LEU A 245 20.77 -26.71 19.76
C LEU A 245 20.93 -25.32 20.41
N GLU A 246 21.42 -24.37 19.62
CA GLU A 246 21.67 -22.97 20.00
C GLU A 246 20.71 -22.01 19.29
N GLU A 247 20.23 -22.35 18.09
CA GLU A 247 19.35 -21.50 17.27
C GLU A 247 18.13 -22.30 16.79
N LEU A 248 16.94 -21.70 16.94
CA LEU A 248 15.68 -22.32 16.54
C LEU A 248 14.71 -21.27 15.97
N TYR A 249 14.34 -21.44 14.70
CA TYR A 249 13.42 -20.55 13.99
C TYR A 249 12.12 -21.28 13.60
N LEU A 250 10.99 -20.85 14.16
CA LEU A 250 9.68 -21.50 14.06
C LEU A 250 8.61 -20.63 13.38
N ASP A 251 9.01 -19.52 12.77
CA ASP A 251 8.11 -18.44 12.33
C ASP A 251 7.05 -18.89 11.30
N GLY A 252 5.91 -18.22 11.21
CA GLY A 252 4.90 -18.49 10.19
C GLY A 252 4.36 -19.93 10.20
N ASN A 253 4.21 -20.53 11.38
CA ASN A 253 3.56 -21.82 11.60
C ASN A 253 2.21 -21.62 12.33
N HIS A 254 1.68 -22.66 12.98
CA HIS A 254 0.42 -22.64 13.74
C HIS A 254 0.62 -23.13 15.20
N PHE A 255 1.78 -22.82 15.80
CA PHE A 255 2.06 -23.17 17.19
C PHE A 255 1.15 -22.41 18.17
N ASN A 256 0.83 -23.02 19.31
CA ASN A 256 0.16 -22.33 20.42
C ASN A 256 1.11 -22.25 21.63
N THR A 257 0.69 -21.61 22.72
CA THR A 257 1.57 -21.37 23.89
C THR A 257 2.08 -22.64 24.57
N SER A 258 1.49 -23.82 24.31
CA SER A 258 2.00 -25.10 24.83
C SER A 258 3.37 -25.50 24.25
N VAL A 259 3.81 -24.86 23.17
CA VAL A 259 5.14 -25.10 22.58
C VAL A 259 6.28 -24.79 23.54
N PHE A 260 6.15 -23.78 24.41
CA PHE A 260 7.20 -23.42 25.37
C PHE A 260 7.47 -24.54 26.38
N ALA A 261 6.42 -25.23 26.84
CA ALA A 261 6.56 -26.41 27.70
C ALA A 261 7.33 -27.56 27.04
N SER A 262 7.29 -27.67 25.70
CA SER A 262 8.09 -28.65 24.95
C SER A 262 9.53 -28.20 24.72
N LEU A 263 9.77 -26.89 24.63
CA LEU A 263 11.07 -26.29 24.38
C LEU A 263 11.92 -26.11 25.65
N ASN A 264 11.32 -26.15 26.85
CA ASN A 264 11.99 -25.94 28.15
C ASN A 264 13.15 -26.93 28.48
N LYS A 265 13.45 -27.88 27.60
CA LYS A 265 14.60 -28.80 27.72
C LYS A 265 15.79 -28.40 26.85
N LEU A 266 15.64 -27.40 25.99
CA LEU A 266 16.69 -26.88 25.11
C LEU A 266 17.46 -25.76 25.83
N SER A 267 18.13 -26.11 26.93
CA SER A 267 18.78 -25.12 27.81
C SER A 267 19.98 -24.40 27.18
N ASN A 268 20.50 -24.89 26.04
CA ASN A 268 21.61 -24.27 25.32
C ASN A 268 21.17 -23.25 24.26
N LEU A 269 19.86 -23.03 24.12
CA LEU A 269 19.30 -22.11 23.14
C LEU A 269 19.74 -20.67 23.44
N LYS A 270 20.26 -20.02 22.39
CA LYS A 270 20.73 -18.63 22.36
C LYS A 270 19.82 -17.75 21.50
N SER A 271 19.22 -18.28 20.43
CA SER A 271 18.28 -17.55 19.57
C SER A 271 17.00 -18.36 19.36
N LEU A 272 15.86 -17.74 19.61
CA LEU A 272 14.53 -18.31 19.41
C LEU A 272 13.64 -17.32 18.66
N SER A 273 13.11 -17.75 17.53
CA SER A 273 12.10 -17.00 16.78
C SER A 273 10.84 -17.83 16.62
N ILE A 274 9.68 -17.25 16.96
CA ILE A 274 8.35 -17.88 16.83
C ILE A 274 7.30 -16.84 16.37
N SER A 275 7.71 -15.96 15.48
CA SER A 275 6.87 -14.93 14.87
C SER A 275 5.70 -15.54 14.09
N GLY A 276 4.55 -14.86 14.01
CA GLY A 276 3.49 -15.21 13.06
C GLY A 276 2.83 -16.58 13.30
N ASN A 277 2.73 -17.03 14.55
CA ASN A 277 2.28 -18.39 14.90
C ASN A 277 0.86 -18.48 15.49
N GLN A 278 0.16 -17.36 15.69
CA GLN A 278 -1.14 -17.29 16.40
C GLN A 278 -1.06 -17.71 17.87
N LEU A 279 0.06 -17.43 18.55
CA LEU A 279 0.17 -17.65 20.00
C LEU A 279 -0.88 -16.79 20.73
N LYS A 280 -1.95 -17.41 21.24
CA LYS A 280 -3.05 -16.74 21.95
C LYS A 280 -2.90 -16.84 23.46
N GLY A 281 -3.37 -15.81 24.16
CA GLY A 281 -3.50 -15.82 25.62
C GLY A 281 -2.20 -15.44 26.30
N SER A 282 -1.77 -16.25 27.27
CA SER A 282 -0.58 -16.00 28.08
C SER A 282 0.44 -17.12 28.04
N ILE A 283 1.70 -16.78 28.33
CA ILE A 283 2.82 -17.72 28.41
C ILE A 283 3.08 -18.02 29.89
N ASP A 284 3.18 -19.31 30.26
CA ASP A 284 3.62 -19.70 31.61
C ASP A 284 5.12 -19.42 31.77
N MET A 285 5.46 -18.55 32.71
CA MET A 285 6.82 -18.06 32.90
C MET A 285 7.80 -19.14 33.38
N LYS A 286 7.32 -20.23 34.00
CA LYS A 286 8.17 -21.38 34.37
C LYS A 286 8.79 -22.05 33.15
N ASP A 287 8.13 -21.98 32.01
CA ASP A 287 8.64 -22.54 30.76
C ASP A 287 9.74 -21.65 30.16
N LEU A 288 9.74 -20.35 30.47
CA LEU A 288 10.74 -19.39 29.99
C LEU A 288 12.01 -19.36 30.87
N GLU A 289 11.93 -19.69 32.16
CA GLU A 289 13.09 -19.81 33.07
C GLU A 289 14.17 -20.78 32.54
N ALA A 290 13.78 -21.73 31.70
CA ALA A 290 14.69 -22.69 31.07
C ALA A 290 15.65 -22.06 30.03
N PHE A 291 15.32 -20.88 29.50
CA PHE A 291 16.10 -20.19 28.46
C PHE A 291 17.07 -19.15 29.02
N ILE A 292 17.74 -19.44 30.14
CA ILE A 292 18.67 -18.49 30.78
C ILE A 292 19.87 -18.08 29.89
N ASN A 293 20.20 -18.89 28.87
CA ASN A 293 21.26 -18.62 27.90
C ASN A 293 20.79 -17.82 26.67
N LEU A 294 19.50 -17.49 26.60
CA LEU A 294 18.91 -16.80 25.47
C LEU A 294 19.47 -15.38 25.35
N ARG A 295 19.82 -15.03 24.12
CA ARG A 295 20.33 -13.73 23.70
C ARG A 295 19.36 -13.04 22.76
N GLU A 296 18.60 -13.79 21.97
CA GLU A 296 17.65 -13.27 21.00
C GLU A 296 16.31 -13.98 21.16
N LEU A 297 15.26 -13.20 21.30
CA LEU A 297 13.89 -13.70 21.37
C LEU A 297 12.99 -12.85 20.47
N ASP A 298 12.37 -13.49 19.48
CA ASP A 298 11.37 -12.88 18.60
C ASP A 298 10.05 -13.64 18.68
N MET A 299 9.01 -12.91 19.07
CA MET A 299 7.64 -13.39 19.19
C MET A 299 6.66 -12.46 18.45
N ARG A 300 7.11 -11.71 17.44
CA ARG A 300 6.29 -10.71 16.76
C ARG A 300 5.06 -11.30 16.05
N TYR A 301 4.08 -10.47 15.73
CA TYR A 301 2.88 -10.84 14.97
C TYR A 301 2.16 -12.09 15.51
N ASN A 302 1.91 -12.10 16.82
CA ASN A 302 1.16 -13.13 17.53
C ASN A 302 -0.09 -12.52 18.22
N GLU A 303 -0.81 -13.27 19.05
CA GLU A 303 -2.03 -12.81 19.75
C GLU A 303 -1.87 -12.85 21.28
N LEU A 304 -0.66 -12.58 21.77
CA LEU A 304 -0.34 -12.58 23.19
C LEU A 304 -1.02 -11.39 23.86
N LYS A 305 -1.77 -11.64 24.95
CA LYS A 305 -2.49 -10.58 25.69
C LYS A 305 -1.80 -10.16 26.98
N ASP A 306 -1.16 -11.13 27.63
CA ASP A 306 -0.57 -10.91 28.95
C ASP A 306 0.58 -11.91 29.14
N LEU A 307 1.74 -11.45 29.61
CA LEU A 307 2.77 -12.36 30.11
C LEU A 307 2.52 -12.56 31.59
N VAL A 308 1.51 -13.39 31.82
CA VAL A 308 0.88 -13.66 33.10
C VAL A 308 1.94 -14.01 34.15
N ILE A 309 2.16 -13.02 35.03
CA ILE A 309 2.43 -13.19 36.46
C ILE A 309 3.91 -13.48 36.83
N HIS A 310 4.58 -12.41 37.31
CA HIS A 310 5.87 -12.38 38.03
C HIS A 310 7.17 -12.56 37.22
N GLN A 311 7.81 -11.44 36.88
CA GLN A 311 9.28 -11.29 36.79
C GLN A 311 10.09 -12.22 35.87
N GLY A 312 9.52 -13.14 35.09
CA GLY A 312 10.33 -14.05 34.26
C GLY A 312 11.15 -13.38 33.15
N TRP A 313 10.73 -12.19 32.66
CA TRP A 313 11.59 -11.37 31.78
C TRP A 313 12.90 -11.01 32.49
N CYS A 314 12.85 -10.79 33.80
CA CYS A 314 13.97 -10.39 34.63
C CYS A 314 15.05 -11.49 34.75
N ASP A 315 14.71 -12.74 34.45
CA ASP A 315 15.63 -13.87 34.54
C ASP A 315 16.44 -14.08 33.25
N LEU A 316 15.98 -13.52 32.13
CA LEU A 316 16.66 -13.53 30.83
C LEU A 316 17.80 -12.47 30.77
N ARG A 317 18.71 -12.50 31.75
CA ARG A 317 19.76 -11.46 31.93
C ARG A 317 20.78 -11.38 30.79
N ASN A 318 20.87 -12.44 29.98
CA ASN A 318 21.75 -12.53 28.81
C ASN A 318 21.09 -12.01 27.53
N LEU A 319 19.82 -11.59 27.58
CA LEU A 319 19.07 -11.14 26.42
C LEU A 319 19.69 -9.86 25.84
N GLU A 320 20.04 -9.91 24.56
CA GLU A 320 20.62 -8.83 23.76
C GLU A 320 19.56 -8.24 22.82
N VAL A 321 18.64 -9.04 22.28
CA VAL A 321 17.57 -8.63 21.37
C VAL A 321 16.24 -9.19 21.84
N LEU A 322 15.23 -8.33 21.92
CA LEU A 322 13.87 -8.72 22.24
C LEU A 322 12.88 -8.04 21.30
N ASP A 323 12.13 -8.84 20.56
CA ASP A 323 11.06 -8.38 19.67
C ASP A 323 9.74 -9.07 20.03
N VAL A 324 8.78 -8.26 20.49
CA VAL A 324 7.41 -8.72 20.80
C VAL A 324 6.38 -7.90 20.03
N SER A 325 6.78 -7.29 18.92
CA SER A 325 5.95 -6.36 18.17
C SER A 325 4.69 -7.00 17.56
N GLY A 326 3.63 -6.22 17.34
CA GLY A 326 2.40 -6.71 16.72
C GLY A 326 1.70 -7.81 17.52
N ASN A 327 1.55 -7.61 18.83
CA ASN A 327 0.80 -8.48 19.75
C ASN A 327 -0.33 -7.67 20.41
N ALA A 328 -0.93 -8.18 21.47
CA ALA A 328 -1.94 -7.49 22.28
C ALA A 328 -1.48 -7.30 23.74
N LEU A 329 -0.16 -7.19 23.97
CA LEU A 329 0.43 -7.12 25.31
C LEU A 329 0.09 -5.79 25.98
N GLU A 330 -0.42 -5.83 27.20
CA GLU A 330 -0.85 -4.65 27.94
C GLU A 330 -0.12 -4.47 29.29
N GLY A 331 -0.30 -3.29 29.89
CA GLY A 331 0.24 -2.95 31.21
C GLY A 331 1.56 -2.18 31.18
N MET A 332 2.08 -1.86 32.37
CA MET A 332 3.37 -1.16 32.50
C MET A 332 4.54 -2.13 32.35
N LEU A 333 5.63 -1.66 31.75
CA LEU A 333 6.87 -2.43 31.69
C LEU A 333 7.41 -2.69 33.12
N PRO A 334 7.76 -3.93 33.49
CA PRO A 334 8.21 -4.27 34.84
C PRO A 334 9.46 -3.48 35.26
N HIS A 335 9.55 -3.00 36.50
CA HIS A 335 10.74 -2.27 36.97
C HIS A 335 12.07 -3.04 36.82
N CYS A 336 12.02 -4.37 36.84
CA CYS A 336 13.20 -5.21 36.67
C CYS A 336 13.80 -5.15 35.26
N PHE A 337 13.10 -4.60 34.26
CA PHE A 337 13.64 -4.41 32.91
C PHE A 337 14.95 -3.65 32.95
N SER A 338 15.06 -2.70 33.89
CA SER A 338 16.27 -1.93 34.17
C SER A 338 17.50 -2.79 34.51
N ASN A 339 17.32 -4.07 34.84
CA ASN A 339 18.39 -5.04 35.14
C ASN A 339 18.82 -5.88 33.92
N LEU A 340 18.15 -5.78 32.77
CA LEU A 340 18.52 -6.49 31.53
C LEU A 340 19.66 -5.79 30.81
N THR A 341 20.79 -5.57 31.49
CA THR A 341 21.86 -4.70 31.02
C THR A 341 22.55 -5.17 29.74
N SER A 342 22.36 -6.42 29.32
CA SER A 342 22.86 -6.96 28.04
C SER A 342 22.02 -6.50 26.84
N LEU A 343 20.80 -6.00 27.08
CA LEU A 343 19.85 -5.64 26.05
C LEU A 343 20.39 -4.51 25.19
N ARG A 344 20.48 -4.77 23.89
CA ARG A 344 20.93 -3.88 22.83
C ARG A 344 19.77 -3.39 21.99
N GLU A 345 18.77 -4.23 21.75
CA GLU A 345 17.64 -3.95 20.86
C GLU A 345 16.34 -4.38 21.52
N LEU A 346 15.37 -3.48 21.55
CA LEU A 346 14.03 -3.71 22.08
C LEU A 346 12.99 -3.20 21.11
N ASP A 347 12.15 -4.10 20.62
CA ASP A 347 10.96 -3.79 19.83
C ASP A 347 9.70 -4.27 20.57
N ILE A 348 8.88 -3.30 20.96
CA ILE A 348 7.59 -3.51 21.59
C ILE A 348 6.45 -2.90 20.77
N SER A 349 6.69 -2.47 19.53
CA SER A 349 5.75 -1.73 18.69
C SER A 349 4.45 -2.50 18.43
N GLY A 350 3.33 -1.82 18.21
CA GLY A 350 2.03 -2.45 17.90
C GLY A 350 1.51 -3.32 19.04
N ASN A 351 1.47 -2.77 20.26
CA ASN A 351 0.96 -3.42 21.47
C ASN A 351 0.09 -2.44 22.29
N HIS A 352 -0.20 -2.75 23.54
CA HIS A 352 -0.97 -1.91 24.47
C HIS A 352 -0.16 -1.55 25.73
N PHE A 353 1.19 -1.52 25.63
CA PHE A 353 2.04 -1.18 26.77
C PHE A 353 1.85 0.27 27.20
N GLN A 354 2.00 0.50 28.50
CA GLN A 354 2.10 1.82 29.10
C GLN A 354 3.58 2.17 29.29
N ILE A 355 4.07 3.11 28.47
CA ILE A 355 5.46 3.58 28.48
C ILE A 355 5.54 4.89 29.27
N PRO A 356 6.27 4.94 30.40
CA PRO A 356 6.42 6.17 31.15
C PRO A 356 7.23 7.22 30.40
N LEU A 357 6.81 8.48 30.45
CA LEU A 357 7.54 9.60 29.84
C LEU A 357 8.92 9.86 30.44
N SER A 358 9.16 9.36 31.67
CA SER A 358 10.47 9.39 32.32
C SER A 358 11.48 8.43 31.66
N PHE A 359 11.00 7.42 30.91
CA PHE A 359 11.79 6.29 30.45
C PHE A 359 12.56 5.58 31.58
N ALA A 360 12.10 5.73 32.83
CA ALA A 360 12.75 5.17 34.02
C ALA A 360 12.98 3.64 33.95
N PRO A 361 12.06 2.81 33.38
CA PRO A 361 12.31 1.38 33.22
C PRO A 361 13.56 1.03 32.42
N PHE A 362 14.01 1.93 31.54
CA PHE A 362 15.16 1.72 30.66
C PHE A 362 16.44 2.39 31.17
N ALA A 363 16.37 3.26 32.19
CA ALA A 363 17.44 4.19 32.53
C ALA A 363 18.80 3.51 32.84
N ASN A 364 18.82 2.26 33.32
CA ASN A 364 20.04 1.52 33.64
C ASN A 364 20.61 0.68 32.48
N LEU A 365 19.94 0.61 31.32
CA LEU A 365 20.30 -0.26 30.20
C LEU A 365 21.48 0.27 29.37
N SER A 366 22.69 0.24 29.89
CA SER A 366 23.86 0.88 29.25
C SER A 366 24.19 0.39 27.81
N ASN A 367 23.78 -0.82 27.43
CA ASN A 367 24.04 -1.38 26.11
C ASN A 367 22.93 -1.10 25.08
N LEU A 368 21.80 -0.52 25.49
CA LEU A 368 20.65 -0.31 24.61
C LEU A 368 20.99 0.69 23.50
N LYS A 369 20.74 0.28 22.26
CA LYS A 369 21.00 1.02 21.01
C LYS A 369 19.75 1.25 20.17
N VAL A 370 18.81 0.31 20.18
CA VAL A 370 17.57 0.39 19.39
C VAL A 370 16.38 0.27 20.33
N LEU A 371 15.45 1.22 20.22
CA LEU A 371 14.17 1.20 20.93
C LEU A 371 13.04 1.52 19.96
N LEU A 372 12.21 0.53 19.63
CA LEU A 372 11.02 0.67 18.82
C LEU A 372 9.80 0.43 19.72
N GLY A 373 8.91 1.41 19.80
CA GLY A 373 7.76 1.37 20.69
C GLY A 373 6.51 1.97 20.08
N ASP A 374 6.44 2.05 18.75
CA ASP A 374 5.32 2.61 18.00
C ASP A 374 3.98 1.99 18.40
N GLU A 375 2.89 2.74 18.26
CA GLU A 375 1.52 2.26 18.48
C GLU A 375 1.29 1.67 19.89
N ASN A 376 2.04 2.13 20.91
CA ASN A 376 1.78 1.87 22.32
C ASN A 376 1.13 3.08 23.01
N LYS A 377 1.08 3.11 24.35
CA LYS A 377 0.52 4.22 25.11
C LYS A 377 1.57 4.87 26.00
N MET A 378 1.94 6.13 25.74
CA MET A 378 2.76 6.90 26.67
C MET A 378 1.92 7.45 27.84
N VAL A 379 2.49 7.41 29.05
CA VAL A 379 1.81 7.82 30.29
C VAL A 379 2.65 8.77 31.16
N MET A 380 1.98 9.68 31.88
CA MET A 380 2.60 10.56 32.87
C MET A 380 2.71 9.85 34.23
N GLU A 381 3.86 9.95 34.89
CA GLU A 381 4.09 9.41 36.24
C GLU A 381 3.94 10.50 37.33
N PRO A 382 3.45 10.15 38.53
CA PRO A 382 3.20 11.11 39.63
C PRO A 382 4.47 11.59 40.37
N SER A 383 5.65 11.01 40.11
CA SER A 383 6.90 11.36 40.81
C SER A 383 8.06 11.57 39.83
N PHE A 384 8.62 12.78 39.81
CA PHE A 384 9.81 13.13 39.03
C PHE A 384 11.08 12.55 39.67
N TYR A 385 11.49 11.34 39.26
CA TYR A 385 12.85 10.87 39.45
C TYR A 385 13.57 10.90 38.10
N THR A 386 14.31 11.97 37.83
CA THR A 386 15.12 12.10 36.61
C THR A 386 16.54 11.58 36.87
N SER A 387 16.75 10.26 36.83
CA SER A 387 18.10 9.74 36.64
C SER A 387 18.47 9.88 35.16
N VAL A 388 19.61 10.50 34.86
CA VAL A 388 20.14 10.56 33.49
C VAL A 388 20.28 9.12 32.97
N PRO A 389 19.67 8.77 31.82
CA PRO A 389 19.77 7.42 31.28
C PRO A 389 21.22 7.07 30.95
N LYS A 390 21.60 5.81 31.21
CA LYS A 390 22.93 5.28 30.88
C LYS A 390 23.07 4.87 29.42
N PHE A 391 21.96 4.66 28.71
CA PHE A 391 21.97 4.27 27.30
C PHE A 391 22.32 5.45 26.39
N GLN A 392 22.87 5.10 25.22
CA GLN A 392 23.06 6.01 24.08
C GLN A 392 22.49 5.32 22.86
N LEU A 393 21.25 5.69 22.52
CA LEU A 393 20.50 5.13 21.41
C LEU A 393 21.07 5.59 20.07
N THR A 394 20.99 4.71 19.08
CA THR A 394 21.22 5.01 17.67
C THR A 394 19.90 5.08 16.90
N ILE A 395 18.89 4.32 17.31
CA ILE A 395 17.58 4.26 16.65
C ILE A 395 16.51 4.36 17.73
N ILE A 396 15.56 5.27 17.53
CA ILE A 396 14.35 5.36 18.34
C ILE A 396 13.14 5.64 17.46
N SER A 397 12.08 4.87 17.68
CA SER A 397 10.78 5.05 17.04
C SER A 397 9.68 4.96 18.09
N LEU A 398 8.84 5.99 18.19
CA LEU A 398 7.73 6.09 19.12
C LEU A 398 6.48 6.65 18.43
N SER A 399 6.22 6.30 17.18
CA SER A 399 5.10 6.82 16.41
C SER A 399 3.74 6.45 17.04
N LYS A 400 2.74 7.32 16.94
CA LYS A 400 1.35 7.07 17.38
C LYS A 400 1.21 6.57 18.83
N CYS A 401 2.05 7.06 19.74
CA CYS A 401 2.06 6.59 21.13
C CYS A 401 1.19 7.41 22.10
N ILE A 402 0.69 8.58 21.70
CA ILE A 402 -0.06 9.50 22.57
C ILE A 402 -1.53 9.56 22.13
N THR A 403 -2.44 9.25 23.05
CA THR A 403 -3.89 9.37 22.81
C THR A 403 -4.38 10.81 22.98
N SER A 404 -5.41 11.20 22.22
CA SER A 404 -6.01 12.54 22.14
C SER A 404 -6.48 13.21 23.45
N GLN A 405 -6.41 12.50 24.59
CA GLN A 405 -6.83 12.99 25.90
C GLN A 405 -5.75 13.81 26.65
N GLN A 406 -4.51 13.89 26.14
CA GLN A 406 -3.42 14.67 26.76
C GLN A 406 -2.97 15.82 25.83
N PRO A 407 -3.54 17.03 25.99
CA PRO A 407 -3.13 18.18 25.18
C PRO A 407 -1.75 18.70 25.60
N ASN A 408 -0.91 19.00 24.61
CA ASN A 408 0.36 19.74 24.73
C ASN A 408 1.47 19.03 25.53
N LEU A 409 1.92 17.88 25.05
CA LEU A 409 3.08 17.20 25.62
C LEU A 409 4.38 17.78 25.06
N GLU A 410 5.36 18.05 25.90
CA GLU A 410 6.73 18.35 25.45
C GLU A 410 7.50 17.06 25.17
N LEU A 411 8.59 17.16 24.39
CA LEU A 411 9.48 16.03 24.14
C LEU A 411 10.07 15.49 25.46
N PRO A 412 10.19 14.16 25.63
CA PRO A 412 10.80 13.57 26.81
C PRO A 412 12.20 14.11 27.10
N THR A 413 12.48 14.46 28.35
CA THR A 413 13.74 15.13 28.72
C THR A 413 14.98 14.27 28.54
N PHE A 414 14.84 12.94 28.44
CA PHE A 414 15.96 12.03 28.24
C PHE A 414 16.69 12.28 26.89
N PHE A 415 16.00 12.83 25.89
CA PHE A 415 16.57 13.19 24.59
C PHE A 415 17.70 14.21 24.71
N TYR A 416 17.68 15.09 25.71
CA TYR A 416 18.77 16.05 25.97
C TYR A 416 20.10 15.37 26.28
N TYR A 417 20.07 14.11 26.72
CA TYR A 417 21.25 13.34 27.10
C TYR A 417 21.68 12.32 26.02
N GLN A 418 21.09 12.37 24.82
CA GLN A 418 21.45 11.48 23.71
C GLN A 418 22.33 12.22 22.69
N TYR A 419 23.42 11.59 22.27
CA TYR A 419 24.43 12.18 21.36
C TYR A 419 24.84 11.28 20.18
N ASP A 420 24.30 10.06 20.09
CA ASP A 420 24.63 9.06 19.06
C ASP A 420 23.43 8.66 18.17
N LEU A 421 22.31 9.40 18.23
CA LEU A 421 21.12 9.13 17.44
C LEU A 421 21.41 9.26 15.94
N ARG A 422 20.91 8.30 15.16
CA ARG A 422 20.95 8.23 13.69
C ARG A 422 19.56 8.25 13.09
N TYR A 423 18.61 7.59 13.74
CA TYR A 423 17.23 7.52 13.33
C TYR A 423 16.31 7.94 14.49
N VAL A 424 15.44 8.91 14.24
CA VAL A 424 14.43 9.37 15.18
C VAL A 424 13.10 9.48 14.47
N ASP A 425 12.12 8.68 14.90
CA ASP A 425 10.71 8.84 14.52
C ASP A 425 9.85 9.06 15.76
N LEU A 426 9.23 10.24 15.82
CA LEU A 426 8.31 10.66 16.88
C LEU A 426 6.97 11.10 16.30
N SER A 427 6.59 10.58 15.13
CA SER A 427 5.41 10.98 14.40
C SER A 427 4.09 10.69 15.13
N HIS A 428 3.05 11.46 14.83
CA HIS A 428 1.68 11.22 15.30
C HIS A 428 1.51 11.16 16.84
N ASN A 429 2.24 12.00 17.58
CA ASN A 429 2.24 12.02 19.05
C ASN A 429 1.68 13.29 19.69
N ASN A 430 1.23 14.26 18.89
CA ASN A 430 0.75 15.56 19.41
C ASN A 430 1.80 16.31 20.27
N PHE A 431 3.10 16.08 20.06
CA PHE A 431 4.16 16.85 20.72
C PHE A 431 4.05 18.33 20.36
N SER A 432 4.25 19.20 21.34
CA SER A 432 4.12 20.65 21.21
C SER A 432 5.45 21.37 21.49
N GLY A 433 5.46 22.69 21.35
CA GLY A 433 6.69 23.50 21.42
C GLY A 433 7.24 23.80 20.03
N THR A 434 8.53 24.13 19.94
CA THR A 434 9.23 24.35 18.65
C THR A 434 9.94 23.09 18.20
N VAL A 435 10.21 22.97 16.89
CA VAL A 435 11.08 21.90 16.37
C VAL A 435 12.42 21.90 17.14
N PRO A 436 12.88 20.77 17.70
CA PRO A 436 13.99 20.73 18.65
C PRO A 436 15.35 20.86 17.95
N THR A 437 15.80 22.08 17.68
CA THR A 437 17.14 22.32 17.08
C THR A 437 18.28 21.74 17.91
N TRP A 438 18.14 21.74 19.24
CA TRP A 438 19.11 21.13 20.16
C TRP A 438 19.28 19.61 19.92
N LEU A 439 18.25 18.91 19.43
CA LEU A 439 18.34 17.49 19.11
C LEU A 439 19.31 17.27 17.93
N LEU A 440 19.23 18.15 16.93
CA LEU A 440 20.10 18.17 15.77
C LEU A 440 21.54 18.56 16.16
N GLU A 441 21.70 19.56 17.03
CA GLU A 441 23.02 19.99 17.50
C GLU A 441 23.73 18.91 18.33
N ASN A 442 22.99 18.21 19.19
CA ASN A 442 23.54 17.15 20.03
C ASN A 442 23.89 15.88 19.23
N ASN A 443 23.21 15.61 18.10
CA ASN A 443 23.34 14.37 17.33
C ASN A 443 23.88 14.64 15.92
N THR A 444 25.18 14.90 15.83
CA THR A 444 25.87 15.25 14.57
C THR A 444 25.94 14.10 13.55
N LYS A 445 25.58 12.89 13.95
CA LYS A 445 25.48 11.69 13.10
C LYS A 445 24.04 11.38 12.67
N LEU A 446 23.07 12.27 12.96
CA LEU A 446 21.67 12.02 12.63
C LEU A 446 21.47 11.92 11.11
N GLU A 447 20.83 10.84 10.68
CA GLU A 447 20.59 10.47 9.28
C GLU A 447 19.13 10.69 8.89
N VAL A 448 18.20 10.43 9.82
CA VAL A 448 16.75 10.51 9.61
C VAL A 448 16.07 11.18 10.81
N LEU A 449 15.24 12.18 10.54
CA LEU A 449 14.38 12.83 11.53
C LEU A 449 12.94 12.90 11.02
N ILE A 450 12.03 12.20 11.69
CA ILE A 450 10.59 12.18 11.40
C ILE A 450 9.82 12.70 12.62
N LEU A 451 9.19 13.86 12.45
CA LEU A 451 8.35 14.54 13.44
C LEU A 451 6.93 14.80 12.90
N MET A 452 6.55 14.10 11.83
CA MET A 452 5.26 14.23 11.15
C MET A 452 4.06 14.14 12.11
N GLY A 453 3.00 14.91 11.88
CA GLY A 453 1.71 14.69 12.57
C GLY A 453 1.74 15.08 14.05
N ASN A 454 2.51 16.10 14.41
CA ASN A 454 2.60 16.64 15.77
C ASN A 454 1.97 18.05 15.85
N SER A 455 2.19 18.74 16.96
CA SER A 455 1.74 20.11 17.23
C SER A 455 2.91 21.10 17.34
N PHE A 456 4.04 20.84 16.66
CA PHE A 456 5.19 21.77 16.68
C PHE A 456 4.84 23.10 16.00
N THR A 457 5.37 24.20 16.55
CA THR A 457 5.07 25.58 16.19
C THR A 457 6.35 26.41 16.01
N GLY A 458 6.21 27.69 15.67
CA GLY A 458 7.34 28.61 15.50
C GLY A 458 8.11 28.38 14.21
N PRO A 459 9.22 29.12 13.98
CA PRO A 459 10.04 28.96 12.78
C PRO A 459 10.95 27.73 12.83
N LEU A 460 11.18 27.12 11.67
CA LEU A 460 12.19 26.07 11.52
C LEU A 460 13.58 26.66 11.76
N SER A 461 14.19 26.29 12.87
CA SER A 461 15.54 26.74 13.24
C SER A 461 16.57 25.65 12.92
N LEU A 462 17.68 26.06 12.30
CA LEU A 462 18.73 25.15 11.86
C LEU A 462 19.88 25.09 12.88
N PRO A 463 20.56 23.93 13.02
CA PRO A 463 21.74 23.81 13.87
C PRO A 463 22.89 24.69 13.35
N SER A 464 23.75 25.13 14.29
CA SER A 464 24.91 25.98 13.97
C SER A 464 26.00 25.28 13.13
N ALA A 465 26.13 23.96 13.25
CA ALA A 465 27.09 23.14 12.49
C ALA A 465 26.38 22.30 11.41
N PRO A 466 26.99 22.11 10.22
CA PRO A 466 26.42 21.28 9.17
C PRO A 466 26.46 19.79 9.55
N ASN A 467 25.44 19.04 9.14
CA ASN A 467 25.35 17.59 9.25
C ASN A 467 25.28 16.96 7.85
N SER A 468 26.40 16.37 7.42
CA SER A 468 26.54 15.68 6.14
C SER A 468 25.91 14.29 6.07
N ASN A 469 25.49 13.71 7.20
CA ASN A 469 24.86 12.39 7.25
C ASN A 469 23.33 12.47 7.06
N MET A 470 22.74 13.64 7.31
CA MET A 470 21.30 13.85 7.21
C MET A 470 20.81 13.57 5.78
N SER A 471 19.91 12.60 5.66
CA SER A 471 19.34 12.10 4.41
C SER A 471 17.84 12.37 4.28
N LEU A 472 17.09 12.35 5.40
CA LEU A 472 15.65 12.56 5.42
C LEU A 472 15.23 13.48 6.58
N ILE A 473 14.44 14.49 6.25
CA ILE A 473 13.72 15.31 7.23
C ILE A 473 12.24 15.31 6.87
N ASP A 474 11.41 14.84 7.79
CA ASP A 474 9.96 14.98 7.72
C ASP A 474 9.44 15.71 8.95
N ILE A 475 8.91 16.92 8.73
CA ILE A 475 8.19 17.70 9.75
C ILE A 475 6.79 18.08 9.28
N SER A 476 6.23 17.28 8.36
CA SER A 476 4.90 17.51 7.79
C SER A 476 3.78 17.41 8.84
N GLN A 477 2.58 17.91 8.52
CA GLN A 477 1.41 17.84 9.41
C GLN A 477 1.68 18.42 10.81
N ASN A 478 2.25 19.62 10.86
CA ASN A 478 2.52 20.37 12.08
C ASN A 478 1.96 21.80 11.96
N LYS A 479 2.33 22.70 12.87
CA LYS A 479 1.93 24.12 12.87
C LYS A 479 3.16 25.04 12.74
N VAL A 480 4.21 24.56 12.06
CA VAL A 480 5.46 25.30 11.85
C VAL A 480 5.20 26.47 10.89
N GLN A 481 5.72 27.65 11.22
CA GLN A 481 5.43 28.90 10.52
C GLN A 481 6.70 29.62 10.06
N GLY A 482 6.56 30.71 9.30
CA GLY A 482 7.69 31.50 8.81
C GLY A 482 8.32 30.92 7.54
N GLN A 483 9.49 31.43 7.16
CA GLN A 483 10.14 31.04 5.90
C GLN A 483 10.95 29.74 6.03
N ILE A 484 11.02 28.98 4.94
CA ILE A 484 11.98 27.88 4.81
C ILE A 484 13.39 28.49 4.82
N PRO A 485 14.27 28.16 5.79
CA PRO A 485 15.57 28.81 5.91
C PRO A 485 16.48 28.53 4.71
N THR A 486 17.08 29.57 4.13
CA THR A 486 17.99 29.43 2.98
C THR A 486 19.28 28.64 3.30
N GLY A 487 19.66 28.59 4.58
CA GLY A 487 20.79 27.79 5.06
C GLY A 487 20.55 26.28 5.09
N ILE A 488 19.35 25.79 4.78
CA ILE A 488 19.02 24.36 4.86
C ILE A 488 19.94 23.52 3.96
N CYS A 489 20.28 24.04 2.79
CA CYS A 489 21.12 23.35 1.80
C CYS A 489 22.60 23.26 2.23
N SER A 490 23.11 24.27 2.94
CA SER A 490 24.48 24.23 3.49
C SER A 490 24.56 23.42 4.78
N THR A 491 23.45 23.38 5.53
CA THR A 491 23.36 22.64 6.80
C THR A 491 23.22 21.15 6.55
N PHE A 492 22.46 20.75 5.53
CA PHE A 492 22.22 19.35 5.15
C PHE A 492 22.57 19.11 3.67
N PRO A 493 23.86 19.07 3.31
CA PRO A 493 24.30 19.06 1.91
C PRO A 493 23.96 17.79 1.13
N HIS A 494 23.66 16.68 1.82
CA HIS A 494 23.35 15.36 1.24
C HIS A 494 21.89 14.95 1.47
N LEU A 495 21.01 15.92 1.78
CA LEU A 495 19.59 15.64 1.99
C LEU A 495 18.98 15.06 0.72
N SER A 496 18.37 13.88 0.83
CA SER A 496 17.71 13.20 -0.29
C SER A 496 16.20 13.41 -0.28
N GLN A 497 15.58 13.50 0.90
CA GLN A 497 14.14 13.66 1.04
C GLN A 497 13.80 14.77 2.04
N LEU A 498 12.90 15.66 1.65
CA LEU A 498 12.45 16.78 2.47
C LEU A 498 10.93 16.92 2.42
N PHE A 499 10.28 16.70 3.55
CA PHE A 499 8.82 16.81 3.72
C PHE A 499 8.48 17.90 4.72
N LEU A 500 7.88 18.97 4.22
CA LEU A 500 7.43 20.14 4.99
C LEU A 500 5.91 20.37 4.84
N SER A 501 5.18 19.40 4.28
CA SER A 501 3.79 19.59 3.88
C SER A 501 2.83 19.79 5.06
N LYS A 502 1.64 20.37 4.80
CA LYS A 502 0.58 20.59 5.81
C LYS A 502 1.12 21.35 7.04
N ASN A 503 1.73 22.51 6.80
CA ASN A 503 2.24 23.45 7.80
C ASN A 503 1.78 24.88 7.45
N ALA A 504 2.39 25.90 8.05
CA ALA A 504 2.14 27.32 7.75
C ALA A 504 3.40 28.03 7.21
N PHE A 505 4.24 27.32 6.45
CA PHE A 505 5.42 27.94 5.83
C PHE A 505 5.01 28.99 4.80
N GLU A 506 5.68 30.14 4.83
CA GLU A 506 5.48 31.27 3.92
C GLU A 506 6.78 31.62 3.18
N GLY A 507 6.73 32.59 2.27
CA GLY A 507 7.90 33.02 1.50
C GLY A 507 8.08 32.26 0.19
N ASN A 508 9.22 32.51 -0.46
CA ASN A 508 9.60 31.83 -1.71
C ASN A 508 10.29 30.50 -1.42
N ILE A 509 10.18 29.55 -2.36
CA ILE A 509 10.98 28.31 -2.34
C ILE A 509 12.48 28.67 -2.43
N PRO A 510 13.35 28.22 -1.52
CA PRO A 510 14.77 28.54 -1.56
C PRO A 510 15.47 28.03 -2.83
N LEU A 511 16.12 28.94 -3.56
CA LEU A 511 16.84 28.62 -4.81
C LEU A 511 17.95 27.58 -4.60
N CYS A 512 18.51 27.48 -3.41
CA CYS A 512 19.58 26.53 -3.11
C CYS A 512 19.13 25.06 -3.25
N LEU A 513 17.83 24.77 -3.12
CA LEU A 513 17.27 23.42 -3.29
C LEU A 513 17.54 22.88 -4.70
N SER A 514 17.52 23.75 -5.72
CA SER A 514 17.85 23.40 -7.10
C SER A 514 19.28 22.86 -7.24
N GLY A 515 20.21 23.26 -6.36
CA GLY A 515 21.62 22.85 -6.38
C GLY A 515 21.94 21.57 -5.61
N MET A 516 21.00 20.99 -4.88
CA MET A 516 21.26 19.83 -4.00
C MET A 516 21.39 18.53 -4.80
N LYS A 517 22.56 17.89 -4.80
CA LYS A 517 22.82 16.75 -5.70
C LYS A 517 21.95 15.52 -5.44
N ASP A 518 21.68 15.23 -4.17
CA ASP A 518 21.07 13.98 -3.73
C ASP A 518 19.55 14.09 -3.53
N LEU A 519 18.99 15.31 -3.62
CA LEU A 519 17.56 15.57 -3.44
C LEU A 519 16.76 14.86 -4.53
N SER A 520 15.98 13.87 -4.10
CA SER A 520 15.16 12.99 -4.93
C SER A 520 13.67 13.18 -4.70
N LEU A 521 13.27 13.60 -3.50
CA LEU A 521 11.88 13.87 -3.14
C LEU A 521 11.76 15.18 -2.38
N LEU A 522 10.90 16.08 -2.87
CA LEU A 522 10.55 17.32 -2.20
C LEU A 522 9.03 17.48 -2.09
N ASP A 523 8.52 17.56 -0.86
CA ASP A 523 7.10 17.84 -0.59
C ASP A 523 6.93 19.08 0.29
N LEU A 524 6.43 20.15 -0.34
CA LEU A 524 6.10 21.43 0.30
C LEU A 524 4.59 21.73 0.23
N SER A 525 3.76 20.73 -0.08
CA SER A 525 2.33 20.91 -0.32
C SER A 525 1.57 21.42 0.91
N ASN A 526 0.42 22.05 0.72
CA ASN A 526 -0.46 22.52 1.80
C ASN A 526 0.27 23.48 2.77
N ASN A 527 0.79 24.57 2.23
CA ASN A 527 1.48 25.64 2.95
C ASN A 527 0.98 27.01 2.43
N GLN A 528 1.68 28.09 2.79
CA GLN A 528 1.39 29.47 2.35
C GLN A 528 2.53 30.03 1.46
N LEU A 529 3.26 29.16 0.76
CA LEU A 529 4.39 29.56 -0.10
C LEU A 529 3.89 30.38 -1.29
N TYR A 530 4.67 31.36 -1.72
CA TYR A 530 4.32 32.23 -2.85
C TYR A 530 5.54 32.49 -3.76
N GLY A 531 5.34 33.28 -4.80
CA GLY A 531 6.38 33.59 -5.78
C GLY A 531 6.47 32.53 -6.88
N LYS A 532 7.62 32.47 -7.57
CA LYS A 532 7.85 31.53 -8.68
C LYS A 532 8.58 30.28 -8.19
N VAL A 533 8.30 29.14 -8.84
CA VAL A 533 9.12 27.93 -8.69
C VAL A 533 10.41 28.11 -9.49
N PRO A 534 11.60 27.87 -8.90
CA PRO A 534 12.85 27.89 -9.66
C PRO A 534 12.81 26.88 -10.81
N GLU A 535 13.07 27.31 -12.04
CA GLU A 535 13.00 26.44 -13.22
C GLU A 535 14.02 25.30 -13.13
N GLU A 536 15.19 25.58 -12.54
CA GLU A 536 16.26 24.60 -12.33
C GLU A 536 15.88 23.52 -11.32
N LEU A 537 14.89 23.76 -10.45
CA LEU A 537 14.38 22.75 -9.52
C LEU A 537 13.53 21.71 -10.26
N ILE A 538 12.66 22.16 -11.17
CA ILE A 538 11.79 21.28 -11.98
C ILE A 538 12.63 20.52 -13.01
N ALA A 539 13.59 21.17 -13.67
CA ALA A 539 14.45 20.55 -14.68
C ALA A 539 15.53 19.60 -14.11
N LYS A 540 15.54 19.37 -12.80
CA LYS A 540 16.64 18.71 -12.10
C LYS A 540 16.69 17.20 -12.31
N GLY A 541 17.83 16.71 -12.82
CA GLY A 541 18.14 15.30 -13.07
C GLY A 541 17.92 14.30 -11.92
N SER A 542 18.14 14.72 -10.66
CA SER A 542 18.03 13.81 -9.50
C SER A 542 16.63 13.76 -8.89
N LEU A 543 15.78 14.76 -9.19
CA LEU A 543 14.49 14.91 -8.53
C LEU A 543 13.51 13.95 -9.20
N THR A 544 12.95 13.04 -8.42
CA THR A 544 12.00 12.01 -8.88
C THR A 544 10.57 12.44 -8.58
N ILE A 545 10.32 13.08 -7.43
CA ILE A 545 8.98 13.52 -7.01
C ILE A 545 9.05 14.96 -6.51
N LEU A 546 8.17 15.82 -7.05
CA LEU A 546 8.00 17.20 -6.63
C LEU A 546 6.53 17.49 -6.31
N ARG A 547 6.25 17.86 -5.06
CA ARG A 547 4.92 18.22 -4.57
C ARG A 547 4.90 19.64 -4.04
N LEU A 548 4.13 20.49 -4.71
CA LEU A 548 3.93 21.89 -4.37
C LEU A 548 2.44 22.25 -4.26
N SER A 549 1.56 21.25 -4.24
CA SER A 549 0.10 21.41 -4.25
C SER A 549 -0.41 22.31 -3.12
N ASN A 550 -1.54 22.99 -3.33
CA ASN A 550 -2.21 23.81 -2.32
C ASN A 550 -1.28 24.85 -1.66
N ASN A 551 -0.78 25.78 -2.47
CA ASN A 551 0.04 26.92 -2.05
C ASN A 551 -0.44 28.18 -2.79
N ASN A 552 0.31 29.29 -2.68
CA ASN A 552 0.06 30.55 -3.38
C ASN A 552 1.12 30.83 -4.46
N LEU A 553 1.72 29.78 -5.05
CA LEU A 553 2.78 29.88 -6.06
C LEU A 553 2.21 30.36 -7.40
N SER A 554 3.04 31.02 -8.20
CA SER A 554 2.62 31.68 -9.44
C SER A 554 3.71 31.64 -10.51
N GLY A 555 3.38 32.11 -11.72
CA GLY A 555 4.29 32.12 -12.87
C GLY A 555 3.94 31.05 -13.91
N ASN A 556 4.75 30.98 -14.96
CA ASN A 556 4.59 30.00 -16.04
C ASN A 556 5.62 28.88 -15.85
N VAL A 557 5.14 27.66 -15.57
CA VAL A 557 5.97 26.48 -15.30
C VAL A 557 6.13 25.57 -16.54
N VAL A 558 5.37 25.81 -17.60
CA VAL A 558 5.32 24.93 -18.79
C VAL A 558 6.70 24.73 -19.44
N PRO A 559 7.52 25.77 -19.66
CA PRO A 559 8.85 25.59 -20.24
C PRO A 559 9.76 24.69 -19.39
N ALA A 560 9.64 24.76 -18.07
CA ALA A 560 10.45 23.95 -17.16
C ALA A 560 10.02 22.47 -17.17
N ILE A 561 8.72 22.19 -17.29
CA ILE A 561 8.17 20.82 -17.37
C ILE A 561 8.73 20.08 -18.60
N LEU A 562 8.83 20.77 -19.74
CA LEU A 562 9.36 20.21 -20.99
C LEU A 562 10.85 19.83 -20.90
N ASN A 563 11.59 20.49 -20.01
CA ASN A 563 13.01 20.24 -19.78
C ASN A 563 13.27 19.30 -18.58
N THR A 564 12.24 18.66 -18.03
CA THR A 564 12.40 17.71 -16.93
C THR A 564 13.25 16.52 -17.34
N ASN A 565 14.16 16.12 -16.46
CA ASN A 565 15.02 14.96 -16.66
C ASN A 565 15.01 14.17 -15.35
N GLY A 566 14.43 12.95 -15.35
CA GLY A 566 14.36 12.10 -14.15
C GLY A 566 13.09 12.27 -13.30
N LEU A 567 12.38 13.39 -13.41
CA LEU A 567 11.12 13.60 -12.69
C LEU A 567 10.06 12.59 -13.15
N ARG A 568 9.45 11.90 -12.19
CA ARG A 568 8.36 10.94 -12.41
C ARG A 568 7.01 11.53 -12.03
N ASN A 569 6.93 12.20 -10.88
CA ASN A 569 5.66 12.68 -10.35
C ASN A 569 5.74 14.18 -10.05
N LEU A 570 4.83 14.95 -10.63
CA LEU A 570 4.76 16.40 -10.50
C LEU A 570 3.36 16.83 -10.07
N TYR A 571 3.26 17.43 -8.89
CA TYR A 571 1.99 17.95 -8.36
C TYR A 571 2.12 19.44 -8.06
N LEU A 572 1.42 20.26 -8.85
CA LEU A 572 1.38 21.72 -8.78
C LEU A 572 -0.04 22.26 -8.60
N ASP A 573 -0.99 21.38 -8.29
CA ASP A 573 -2.41 21.72 -8.19
C ASP A 573 -2.72 22.69 -7.05
N GLY A 574 -3.86 23.40 -7.13
CA GLY A 574 -4.29 24.31 -6.06
C GLY A 574 -3.35 25.50 -5.86
N ASN A 575 -2.89 26.12 -6.95
CA ASN A 575 -1.96 27.25 -6.95
C ASN A 575 -2.46 28.38 -7.89
N ASN A 576 -1.61 29.38 -8.14
CA ASN A 576 -1.86 30.51 -9.03
C ASN A 576 -0.98 30.46 -10.30
N PHE A 577 -0.58 29.28 -10.78
CA PHE A 577 0.18 29.16 -12.03
C PHE A 577 -0.67 29.57 -13.22
N SER A 578 -0.05 30.22 -14.20
CA SER A 578 -0.74 30.82 -15.33
C SER A 578 0.11 30.79 -16.60
N GLY A 579 -0.53 30.96 -17.74
CA GLY A 579 0.13 30.98 -19.05
C GLY A 579 -0.48 29.95 -19.98
N GLU A 580 -0.15 30.07 -21.26
CA GLU A 580 -0.59 29.13 -22.27
C GLU A 580 0.36 27.93 -22.35
N MET A 581 -0.22 26.73 -22.45
CA MET A 581 0.52 25.52 -22.81
C MET A 581 0.72 25.49 -24.32
N THR A 582 1.67 26.28 -24.82
CA THR A 582 1.91 26.39 -26.25
C THR A 582 2.30 25.04 -26.86
N ASN A 583 1.84 24.80 -28.09
CA ASN A 583 2.31 23.66 -28.87
C ASN A 583 3.78 23.87 -29.23
N VAL A 584 4.60 22.90 -28.90
CA VAL A 584 6.04 22.88 -29.23
C VAL A 584 6.25 21.98 -30.45
N ASP A 585 7.18 22.35 -31.32
CA ASP A 585 7.52 21.54 -32.48
C ASP A 585 8.17 20.22 -32.04
N VAL A 586 7.38 19.17 -32.15
CA VAL A 586 7.67 17.78 -31.77
C VAL A 586 8.91 17.23 -32.47
N SER A 587 9.31 17.79 -33.62
CA SER A 587 10.51 17.36 -34.34
C SER A 587 11.83 17.88 -33.74
N THR A 588 11.76 18.85 -32.84
CA THR A 588 12.94 19.57 -32.31
C THR A 588 13.21 19.32 -30.82
N PHE A 589 12.29 18.68 -30.09
CA PHE A 589 12.39 18.42 -28.66
C PHE A 589 12.35 16.93 -28.34
N GLU A 590 13.28 16.48 -27.50
CA GLU A 590 13.17 15.19 -26.81
C GLU A 590 12.26 15.38 -25.59
N PHE A 591 11.13 14.66 -25.56
CA PHE A 591 10.16 14.75 -24.47
C PHE A 591 10.59 13.93 -23.25
N PRO A 592 10.21 14.35 -22.03
CA PRO A 592 10.54 13.61 -20.81
C PRO A 592 9.92 12.21 -20.83
N THR A 593 10.75 11.18 -20.78
CA THR A 593 10.32 9.76 -20.75
C THR A 593 10.16 9.22 -19.32
N SER A 594 10.56 10.01 -18.32
CA SER A 594 10.45 9.64 -16.91
C SER A 594 9.09 9.98 -16.29
N LEU A 595 8.37 10.98 -16.82
CA LEU A 595 7.09 11.40 -16.23
C LEU A 595 6.06 10.27 -16.28
N ARG A 596 5.41 10.06 -15.13
CA ARG A 596 4.35 9.10 -14.87
C ARG A 596 3.08 9.81 -14.43
N GLU A 597 3.22 10.82 -13.58
CA GLU A 597 2.07 11.55 -13.04
C GLU A 597 2.25 13.05 -13.11
N ILE A 598 1.20 13.73 -13.57
CA ILE A 598 1.13 15.19 -13.64
C ILE A 598 -0.21 15.64 -13.09
N ASN A 599 -0.20 16.45 -12.03
CA ASN A 599 -1.36 17.16 -11.55
C ASN A 599 -1.13 18.68 -11.59
N LEU A 600 -1.87 19.37 -12.45
CA LEU A 600 -1.86 20.83 -12.61
C LEU A 600 -3.26 21.42 -12.35
N GLY A 601 -4.17 20.65 -11.74
CA GLY A 601 -5.53 21.07 -11.50
C GLY A 601 -5.66 22.31 -10.61
N ASN A 602 -6.81 22.98 -10.61
CA ASN A 602 -7.07 24.14 -9.75
C ASN A 602 -5.99 25.24 -9.88
N ASN A 603 -5.76 25.72 -11.11
CA ASN A 603 -4.79 26.78 -11.43
C ASN A 603 -5.42 27.82 -12.39
N LYS A 604 -4.60 28.65 -13.03
CA LYS A 604 -5.01 29.71 -13.98
C LYS A 604 -4.39 29.51 -15.36
N PHE A 605 -4.11 28.26 -15.76
CA PHE A 605 -3.65 27.96 -17.12
C PHE A 605 -4.76 28.28 -18.13
N SER A 606 -4.38 28.65 -19.36
CA SER A 606 -5.32 29.05 -20.41
C SER A 606 -4.89 28.56 -21.79
N GLY A 607 -5.73 28.78 -22.80
CA GLY A 607 -5.47 28.37 -24.18
C GLY A 607 -5.84 26.91 -24.42
N ASN A 608 -5.39 26.35 -25.55
CA ASN A 608 -5.73 24.97 -25.91
C ASN A 608 -4.90 23.95 -25.13
N LEU A 609 -5.44 22.75 -24.93
CA LEU A 609 -4.66 21.60 -24.47
C LEU A 609 -3.51 21.31 -25.46
N PRO A 610 -2.27 21.13 -24.97
CA PRO A 610 -1.10 20.95 -25.84
C PRO A 610 -1.05 19.54 -26.45
N ARG A 611 -0.78 19.47 -27.76
CA ARG A 611 -0.64 18.19 -28.49
C ARG A 611 0.56 17.38 -28.03
N TRP A 612 1.63 18.04 -27.59
CA TRP A 612 2.87 17.39 -27.19
C TRP A 612 2.72 16.48 -25.96
N MET A 613 1.68 16.66 -25.14
CA MET A 613 1.43 15.76 -24.01
C MET A 613 1.21 14.33 -24.49
N GLY A 614 0.63 14.13 -25.68
CA GLY A 614 0.49 12.81 -26.32
C GLY A 614 1.82 12.11 -26.62
N ASN A 615 2.95 12.82 -26.56
CA ASN A 615 4.28 12.24 -26.77
C ASN A 615 4.97 11.80 -25.47
N VAL A 616 4.35 12.05 -24.31
CA VAL A 616 4.82 11.57 -23.00
C VAL A 616 4.27 10.16 -22.77
N SER A 617 4.71 9.18 -23.56
CA SER A 617 4.10 7.84 -23.66
C SER A 617 4.14 7.00 -22.38
N PHE A 618 4.92 7.41 -21.38
CA PHE A 618 4.95 6.76 -20.07
C PHE A 618 3.99 7.37 -19.05
N LEU A 619 3.22 8.38 -19.43
CA LEU A 619 2.27 9.03 -18.53
C LEU A 619 1.15 8.05 -18.16
N GLU A 620 1.01 7.82 -16.87
CA GLU A 620 0.03 6.93 -16.25
C GLU A 620 -1.16 7.74 -15.70
N ARG A 621 -0.92 8.95 -15.17
CA ARG A 621 -1.98 9.81 -14.61
C ARG A 621 -1.84 11.28 -15.01
N LEU A 622 -2.92 11.87 -15.51
CA LEU A 622 -2.97 13.25 -15.96
C LEU A 622 -4.21 13.97 -15.38
N ALA A 623 -3.96 15.01 -14.58
CA ALA A 623 -5.00 15.88 -14.04
C ALA A 623 -4.72 17.35 -14.40
N LEU A 624 -5.67 17.97 -15.10
CA LEU A 624 -5.64 19.36 -15.58
C LEU A 624 -6.94 20.11 -15.21
N SER A 625 -7.70 19.59 -14.24
CA SER A 625 -9.03 20.08 -13.88
C SER A 625 -9.06 21.52 -13.37
N ASN A 626 -10.21 22.17 -13.43
CA ASN A 626 -10.44 23.52 -12.90
C ASN A 626 -9.37 24.52 -13.33
N ASN A 627 -9.29 24.73 -14.64
CA ASN A 627 -8.40 25.68 -15.31
C ASN A 627 -9.18 26.46 -16.40
N GLY A 628 -8.48 27.30 -17.15
CA GLY A 628 -9.04 28.04 -18.29
C GLY A 628 -8.79 27.38 -19.64
N PHE A 629 -8.57 26.07 -19.72
CA PHE A 629 -8.30 25.41 -21.00
C PHE A 629 -9.53 25.43 -21.91
N GLU A 630 -9.32 25.68 -23.20
CA GLU A 630 -10.35 25.71 -24.23
C GLU A 630 -9.98 24.81 -25.42
N GLY A 631 -10.82 24.81 -26.47
CA GLY A 631 -10.60 23.98 -27.65
C GLY A 631 -11.11 22.54 -27.49
N SER A 632 -10.75 21.69 -28.44
CA SER A 632 -11.04 20.26 -28.41
C SER A 632 -9.94 19.48 -27.71
N ILE A 633 -10.30 18.34 -27.10
CA ILE A 633 -9.33 17.35 -26.61
C ILE A 633 -8.47 16.86 -27.80
N PRO A 634 -7.13 16.98 -27.76
CA PRO A 634 -6.25 16.57 -28.85
C PRO A 634 -6.31 15.07 -29.14
N MET A 635 -6.26 14.68 -30.43
CA MET A 635 -6.21 13.27 -30.84
C MET A 635 -4.91 12.59 -30.42
N GLU A 636 -3.84 13.37 -30.22
CA GLU A 636 -2.53 12.90 -29.77
C GLU A 636 -2.59 12.25 -28.37
N PHE A 637 -3.60 12.55 -27.55
CA PHE A 637 -3.79 11.89 -26.24
C PHE A 637 -4.04 10.39 -26.40
N CYS A 638 -4.45 9.93 -27.58
CA CYS A 638 -4.60 8.50 -27.88
C CYS A 638 -3.27 7.74 -27.97
N ASN A 639 -2.12 8.43 -27.94
CA ASN A 639 -0.80 7.79 -27.89
C ASN A 639 -0.33 7.50 -26.45
N LEU A 640 -1.14 7.86 -25.44
CA LEU A 640 -0.81 7.65 -24.03
C LEU A 640 -1.17 6.23 -23.58
N ASP A 641 -0.50 5.22 -24.14
CA ASP A 641 -0.85 3.79 -23.99
C ASP A 641 -0.88 3.29 -22.53
N ARG A 642 -0.25 4.01 -21.60
CA ARG A 642 -0.21 3.70 -20.16
C ARG A 642 -1.19 4.50 -19.32
N LEU A 643 -1.99 5.37 -19.92
CA LEU A 643 -2.88 6.27 -19.19
C LEU A 643 -3.98 5.48 -18.48
N GLU A 644 -3.97 5.53 -17.16
CA GLU A 644 -4.93 4.91 -16.24
C GLU A 644 -5.92 5.95 -15.69
N PHE A 645 -5.46 7.20 -15.48
CA PHE A 645 -6.28 8.27 -14.89
C PHE A 645 -6.23 9.54 -15.75
N LEU A 646 -7.40 10.05 -16.16
CA LEU A 646 -7.55 11.30 -16.89
C LEU A 646 -8.59 12.20 -16.24
N ASP A 647 -8.18 13.38 -15.80
CA ASP A 647 -9.07 14.43 -15.32
C ASP A 647 -8.84 15.74 -16.08
N LEU A 648 -9.83 16.14 -16.89
CA LEU A 648 -9.88 17.41 -17.61
C LEU A 648 -11.10 18.25 -17.20
N SER A 649 -11.74 17.92 -16.08
CA SER A 649 -12.99 18.52 -15.63
C SER A 649 -12.89 20.02 -15.37
N GLU A 650 -14.03 20.71 -15.29
CA GLU A 650 -14.11 22.14 -14.95
C GLU A 650 -13.21 23.02 -15.85
N ASN A 651 -13.30 22.83 -17.17
CA ASN A 651 -12.58 23.61 -18.17
C ASN A 651 -13.58 24.11 -19.25
N ASN A 652 -13.11 24.91 -20.21
CA ASN A 652 -13.92 25.42 -21.32
C ASN A 652 -13.80 24.53 -22.58
N LEU A 653 -13.57 23.23 -22.42
CA LEU A 653 -13.38 22.29 -23.53
C LEU A 653 -14.67 22.09 -24.32
N PHE A 654 -14.58 21.99 -25.64
CA PHE A 654 -15.72 21.78 -26.54
C PHE A 654 -15.42 20.76 -27.64
N GLY A 655 -16.44 20.44 -28.44
CA GLY A 655 -16.36 19.37 -29.44
C GLY A 655 -16.61 18.00 -28.82
N SER A 656 -16.21 16.94 -29.53
CA SER A 656 -16.47 15.55 -29.16
C SER A 656 -15.25 14.89 -28.50
N ILE A 657 -15.49 13.88 -27.66
CA ILE A 657 -14.43 13.06 -27.06
C ILE A 657 -13.75 12.21 -28.16
N PRO A 658 -12.39 12.14 -28.23
CA PRO A 658 -11.65 11.35 -29.22
C PRO A 658 -12.07 9.88 -29.25
N SER A 659 -12.40 9.35 -30.44
CA SER A 659 -12.91 7.98 -30.60
C SER A 659 -11.89 6.88 -30.34
N CYS A 660 -10.60 7.21 -30.23
CA CYS A 660 -9.50 6.27 -29.99
C CYS A 660 -9.18 6.01 -28.52
N PHE A 661 -9.92 6.57 -27.57
CA PHE A 661 -9.71 6.23 -26.15
C PHE A 661 -9.96 4.74 -25.86
N ASN A 662 -10.64 4.03 -26.76
CA ASN A 662 -10.95 2.61 -26.63
C ASN A 662 -9.73 1.70 -26.77
N THR A 663 -8.58 2.23 -27.20
CA THR A 663 -7.31 1.51 -27.25
C THR A 663 -6.49 1.66 -25.96
N LEU A 664 -6.91 2.53 -25.05
CA LEU A 664 -6.21 2.81 -23.80
C LEU A 664 -6.66 1.85 -22.70
N ASN A 665 -5.76 1.56 -21.75
CA ASN A 665 -6.08 0.81 -20.53
C ASN A 665 -6.54 1.76 -19.41
N ILE A 666 -7.42 2.70 -19.74
CA ILE A 666 -7.87 3.74 -18.82
C ILE A 666 -8.87 3.21 -17.80
N GLU A 667 -8.75 3.65 -16.55
CA GLU A 667 -9.55 3.23 -15.41
C GLU A 667 -10.51 4.33 -14.96
N HIS A 668 -10.03 5.57 -14.89
CA HIS A 668 -10.81 6.71 -14.39
C HIS A 668 -10.80 7.87 -15.39
N VAL A 669 -11.99 8.31 -15.81
CA VAL A 669 -12.19 9.41 -16.76
C VAL A 669 -13.13 10.45 -16.16
N HIS A 670 -12.58 11.65 -15.90
CA HIS A 670 -13.31 12.82 -15.42
C HIS A 670 -13.26 13.94 -16.48
N LEU A 671 -14.40 14.22 -17.11
CA LEU A 671 -14.56 15.25 -18.13
C LEU A 671 -15.78 16.16 -17.83
N HIS A 672 -16.19 16.26 -16.57
CA HIS A 672 -17.37 17.03 -16.18
C HIS A 672 -17.16 18.55 -16.26
N GLY A 673 -18.25 19.32 -16.19
CA GLY A 673 -18.18 20.79 -16.08
C GLY A 673 -17.51 21.46 -17.27
N SER A 674 -17.80 20.99 -18.48
CA SER A 674 -17.23 21.48 -19.74
C SER A 674 -18.33 21.74 -20.77
N ARG A 675 -17.96 22.00 -22.03
CA ARG A 675 -18.89 22.24 -23.16
C ARG A 675 -18.80 21.13 -24.20
N LEU A 676 -18.45 19.91 -23.77
CA LEU A 676 -18.36 18.75 -24.67
C LEU A 676 -19.74 18.45 -25.25
N SER A 677 -19.77 18.06 -26.51
CA SER A 677 -21.02 17.91 -27.28
C SER A 677 -20.96 16.75 -28.26
N GLY A 678 -22.12 16.42 -28.82
CA GLY A 678 -22.30 15.23 -29.65
C GLY A 678 -22.71 14.00 -28.84
N PRO A 679 -22.90 12.85 -29.49
CA PRO A 679 -23.27 11.60 -28.82
C PRO A 679 -22.11 11.00 -28.03
N LEU A 680 -22.42 10.12 -27.06
CA LEU A 680 -21.41 9.30 -26.39
C LEU A 680 -20.64 8.48 -27.46
N PRO A 681 -19.35 8.77 -27.71
CA PRO A 681 -18.64 8.17 -28.83
C PRO A 681 -18.29 6.72 -28.54
N ILE A 682 -17.93 5.97 -29.59
CA ILE A 682 -17.33 4.62 -29.48
C ILE A 682 -15.99 4.63 -28.72
N ALA A 683 -15.52 5.81 -28.30
CA ALA A 683 -14.33 6.08 -27.52
C ALA A 683 -14.19 5.20 -26.27
N PHE A 684 -15.27 4.73 -25.67
CA PHE A 684 -15.20 3.88 -24.49
C PHE A 684 -15.58 2.42 -24.78
N TYR A 685 -15.79 2.06 -26.05
CA TYR A 685 -16.22 0.71 -26.42
C TYR A 685 -15.21 -0.36 -25.98
N ASN A 686 -15.68 -1.34 -25.21
CA ASN A 686 -14.92 -2.52 -24.81
C ASN A 686 -13.65 -2.23 -23.98
N ILE A 687 -13.60 -1.10 -23.27
CA ILE A 687 -12.55 -0.83 -22.28
C ILE A 687 -12.89 -1.61 -21.01
N SER A 688 -12.33 -2.81 -20.84
CA SER A 688 -12.59 -3.65 -19.67
C SER A 688 -11.96 -3.12 -18.38
N SER A 689 -11.02 -2.18 -18.46
CA SER A 689 -10.38 -1.55 -17.30
C SER A 689 -11.19 -0.39 -16.72
N LEU A 690 -12.15 0.19 -17.46
CA LEU A 690 -12.83 1.42 -17.05
C LEU A 690 -13.69 1.18 -15.81
N VAL A 691 -13.36 1.87 -14.71
CA VAL A 691 -14.03 1.85 -13.41
C VAL A 691 -14.98 3.03 -13.26
N THR A 692 -14.53 4.22 -13.67
CA THR A 692 -15.29 5.47 -13.50
C THR A 692 -15.36 6.29 -14.77
N LEU A 693 -16.59 6.66 -15.13
CA LEU A 693 -16.89 7.56 -16.23
C LEU A 693 -17.76 8.71 -15.74
N ASP A 694 -17.14 9.89 -15.64
CA ASP A 694 -17.79 11.13 -15.21
C ASP A 694 -17.81 12.16 -16.35
N LEU A 695 -19.01 12.41 -16.88
CA LEU A 695 -19.28 13.34 -17.97
C LEU A 695 -20.32 14.41 -17.59
N ARG A 696 -20.54 14.64 -16.28
CA ARG A 696 -21.60 15.53 -15.79
C ARG A 696 -21.46 16.97 -16.30
N GLY A 697 -22.56 17.72 -16.39
CA GLY A 697 -22.52 19.16 -16.70
C GLY A 697 -21.84 19.46 -18.05
N ASN A 698 -22.33 18.81 -19.11
CA ASN A 698 -21.86 18.99 -20.48
C ASN A 698 -23.06 19.17 -21.45
N ASN A 699 -22.77 19.30 -22.74
CA ASN A 699 -23.77 19.45 -23.80
C ASN A 699 -23.91 18.16 -24.64
N LEU A 700 -23.74 16.99 -24.01
CA LEU A 700 -23.78 15.68 -24.69
C LEU A 700 -25.22 15.29 -25.06
N THR A 701 -25.37 14.62 -26.19
CA THR A 701 -26.68 14.31 -26.80
C THR A 701 -26.79 12.82 -27.13
N GLY A 702 -27.88 12.40 -27.77
CA GLY A 702 -28.09 11.01 -28.18
C GLY A 702 -28.61 10.12 -27.05
N SER A 703 -28.60 8.80 -27.28
CA SER A 703 -28.97 7.80 -26.27
C SER A 703 -27.73 7.12 -25.71
N ILE A 704 -27.83 6.52 -24.51
CA ILE A 704 -26.77 5.67 -23.96
C ILE A 704 -26.64 4.43 -24.87
N PRO A 705 -25.49 4.20 -25.51
CA PRO A 705 -25.34 3.09 -26.45
C PRO A 705 -25.37 1.71 -25.77
N LYS A 706 -25.86 0.70 -26.50
CA LYS A 706 -25.95 -0.68 -26.00
C LYS A 706 -24.60 -1.30 -25.62
N TRP A 707 -23.50 -0.80 -26.17
CA TRP A 707 -22.17 -1.29 -25.80
C TRP A 707 -21.76 -0.91 -24.38
N ILE A 708 -22.50 -0.02 -23.68
CA ILE A 708 -22.19 0.29 -22.27
C ILE A 708 -22.12 -0.99 -21.41
N GLY A 709 -22.92 -2.01 -21.74
CA GLY A 709 -22.90 -3.30 -21.05
C GLY A 709 -21.69 -4.18 -21.35
N THR A 710 -20.69 -3.73 -22.09
CA THR A 710 -19.40 -4.43 -22.27
C THR A 710 -18.34 -3.99 -21.25
N LEU A 711 -18.60 -2.95 -20.45
CA LEU A 711 -17.64 -2.36 -19.52
C LEU A 711 -17.65 -3.09 -18.17
N SER A 712 -17.17 -4.33 -18.15
CA SER A 712 -17.30 -5.24 -16.99
C SER A 712 -16.85 -4.69 -15.63
N SER A 713 -15.90 -3.75 -15.62
CA SER A 713 -15.35 -3.16 -14.39
C SER A 713 -16.01 -1.84 -13.99
N LEU A 714 -16.95 -1.32 -14.79
CA LEU A 714 -17.55 0.00 -14.54
C LEU A 714 -18.34 -0.02 -13.23
N SER A 715 -17.88 0.79 -12.28
CA SER A 715 -18.47 0.95 -10.95
C SER A 715 -19.24 2.28 -10.82
N VAL A 716 -18.83 3.32 -11.53
CA VAL A 716 -19.40 4.67 -11.39
C VAL A 716 -19.70 5.26 -12.76
N LEU A 717 -20.98 5.56 -13.00
CA LEU A 717 -21.46 6.19 -14.23
C LEU A 717 -22.20 7.49 -13.90
N LEU A 718 -21.60 8.62 -14.24
CA LEU A 718 -22.15 9.95 -13.94
C LEU A 718 -22.37 10.73 -15.24
N LEU A 719 -23.64 10.90 -15.62
CA LEU A 719 -24.09 11.58 -16.83
C LEU A 719 -25.04 12.76 -16.54
N LYS A 720 -25.14 13.17 -15.27
CA LYS A 720 -25.98 14.28 -14.81
C LYS A 720 -25.83 15.55 -15.65
N ASP A 721 -26.91 16.31 -15.80
CA ASP A 721 -26.90 17.65 -16.42
C ASP A 721 -26.31 17.63 -17.84
N ASN A 722 -27.02 16.96 -18.73
CA ASN A 722 -26.69 16.80 -20.15
C ASN A 722 -27.99 16.79 -20.99
N HIS A 723 -27.88 16.47 -22.28
CA HIS A 723 -29.01 16.38 -23.22
C HIS A 723 -29.22 14.95 -23.76
N PHE A 724 -28.94 13.93 -22.94
CA PHE A 724 -29.22 12.55 -23.30
C PHE A 724 -30.74 12.29 -23.37
N HIS A 725 -31.17 11.49 -24.34
CA HIS A 725 -32.57 11.14 -24.58
C HIS A 725 -32.72 9.66 -24.95
N GLY A 726 -33.96 9.21 -25.16
CA GLY A 726 -34.27 7.80 -25.40
C GLY A 726 -34.50 7.05 -24.09
N GLU A 727 -34.42 5.72 -24.12
CA GLU A 727 -34.65 4.87 -22.94
C GLU A 727 -33.35 4.62 -22.16
N VAL A 728 -33.47 4.38 -20.85
CA VAL A 728 -32.37 3.84 -20.04
C VAL A 728 -32.11 2.40 -20.50
N PRO A 729 -30.92 2.08 -21.04
CA PRO A 729 -30.71 0.80 -21.71
C PRO A 729 -30.60 -0.35 -20.70
N VAL A 730 -31.31 -1.45 -20.98
CA VAL A 730 -31.24 -2.71 -20.21
C VAL A 730 -29.83 -3.30 -20.14
N GLN A 731 -28.90 -2.85 -21.00
CA GLN A 731 -27.50 -3.26 -20.98
C GLN A 731 -26.74 -2.76 -19.74
N LEU A 732 -27.20 -1.71 -19.04
CA LEU A 732 -26.65 -1.33 -17.74
C LEU A 732 -26.76 -2.46 -16.72
N CYS A 733 -27.78 -3.31 -16.83
CA CYS A 733 -27.98 -4.45 -15.96
C CYS A 733 -26.97 -5.59 -16.17
N LYS A 734 -26.04 -5.47 -17.12
CA LYS A 734 -24.92 -6.42 -17.31
C LYS A 734 -23.67 -6.01 -16.54
N LEU A 735 -23.69 -4.84 -15.91
CA LEU A 735 -22.53 -4.26 -15.24
C LEU A 735 -22.55 -4.70 -13.78
N ASP A 736 -22.00 -5.87 -13.51
CA ASP A 736 -22.03 -6.49 -12.18
C ASP A 736 -21.31 -5.63 -11.11
N SER A 737 -20.38 -4.78 -11.53
CA SER A 737 -19.60 -3.90 -10.63
C SER A 737 -20.25 -2.54 -10.35
N LEU A 738 -21.38 -2.21 -10.99
CA LEU A 738 -21.96 -0.87 -11.01
C LEU A 738 -22.62 -0.51 -9.66
N ASN A 739 -22.12 0.55 -9.03
CA ASN A 739 -22.50 0.97 -7.68
C ASN A 739 -23.17 2.35 -7.65
N ILE A 740 -22.69 3.28 -8.48
CA ILE A 740 -23.21 4.66 -8.52
C ILE A 740 -23.68 4.96 -9.95
N ILE A 741 -24.95 5.33 -10.06
CA ILE A 741 -25.59 5.72 -11.31
C ILE A 741 -26.21 7.09 -11.12
N ASP A 742 -25.72 8.10 -11.84
CA ASP A 742 -26.35 9.43 -11.89
C ASP A 742 -26.70 9.78 -13.33
N LEU A 743 -27.97 9.63 -13.69
CA LEU A 743 -28.52 10.02 -14.99
C LEU A 743 -29.44 11.24 -14.86
N SER A 744 -29.39 11.95 -13.73
CA SER A 744 -30.32 13.02 -13.42
C SER A 744 -30.20 14.22 -14.38
N GLN A 745 -31.23 15.06 -14.43
CA GLN A 745 -31.22 16.29 -15.26
C GLN A 745 -30.87 16.02 -16.73
N ASN A 746 -31.65 15.13 -17.35
CA ASN A 746 -31.53 14.74 -18.76
C ASN A 746 -32.93 14.65 -19.39
N MET A 747 -33.04 14.10 -20.60
CA MET A 747 -34.30 13.89 -21.31
C MET A 747 -34.62 12.39 -21.49
N PHE A 748 -34.19 11.52 -20.57
CA PHE A 748 -34.52 10.10 -20.63
C PHE A 748 -36.02 9.86 -20.51
N SER A 749 -36.51 8.87 -21.25
CA SER A 749 -37.93 8.54 -21.39
C SER A 749 -38.14 7.02 -21.34
N GLY A 750 -39.39 6.55 -21.47
CA GLY A 750 -39.70 5.12 -21.34
C GLY A 750 -39.76 4.68 -19.87
N ILE A 751 -39.57 3.39 -19.62
CA ILE A 751 -39.69 2.80 -18.27
C ILE A 751 -38.33 2.64 -17.60
N ILE A 752 -38.31 2.59 -16.26
CA ILE A 752 -37.13 2.17 -15.51
C ILE A 752 -36.94 0.65 -15.71
N PRO A 753 -35.77 0.18 -16.17
CA PRO A 753 -35.51 -1.25 -16.33
C PRO A 753 -35.56 -1.99 -14.98
N SER A 754 -36.44 -2.99 -14.85
CA SER A 754 -36.57 -3.77 -13.61
C SER A 754 -35.29 -4.52 -13.23
N CYS A 755 -34.46 -4.86 -14.21
CA CYS A 755 -33.18 -5.54 -13.99
C CYS A 755 -32.15 -4.71 -13.21
N LEU A 756 -32.34 -3.39 -13.06
CA LEU A 756 -31.49 -2.58 -12.18
C LEU A 756 -31.57 -3.04 -10.72
N GLY A 757 -32.67 -3.69 -10.33
CA GLY A 757 -32.81 -4.32 -9.03
C GLY A 757 -31.91 -5.54 -8.79
N ASN A 758 -31.25 -6.06 -9.82
CA ASN A 758 -30.41 -7.26 -9.74
C ASN A 758 -28.90 -6.94 -9.77
N LEU A 759 -28.51 -5.66 -9.69
CA LEU A 759 -27.09 -5.29 -9.63
C LEU A 759 -26.46 -5.87 -8.35
N THR A 760 -25.33 -6.55 -8.51
CA THR A 760 -24.61 -7.18 -7.39
C THR A 760 -23.68 -6.13 -6.79
N LEU A 761 -24.16 -5.35 -5.83
CA LEU A 761 -23.33 -4.33 -5.15
C LEU A 761 -22.16 -5.05 -4.42
N PRO A 762 -20.90 -4.95 -4.89
CA PRO A 762 -19.79 -5.69 -4.28
C PRO A 762 -19.48 -5.11 -2.90
N THR A 763 -19.32 -5.98 -1.91
CA THR A 763 -18.98 -5.57 -0.54
C THR A 763 -17.51 -5.23 -0.36
N GLU A 764 -16.61 -5.76 -1.21
CA GLU A 764 -15.16 -5.49 -1.12
C GLU A 764 -14.46 -5.75 -2.47
N THR A 765 -14.11 -4.72 -3.25
CA THR A 765 -13.00 -4.80 -4.24
C THR A 765 -12.50 -3.41 -4.68
N ASN A 766 -11.18 -3.23 -4.62
CA ASN A 766 -10.29 -2.34 -5.41
C ASN A 766 -10.89 -1.06 -6.05
N LYS A 767 -11.49 -0.16 -5.26
CA LYS A 767 -11.69 1.25 -5.69
C LYS A 767 -10.54 2.18 -5.27
N ILE A 768 -9.44 1.61 -4.78
CA ILE A 768 -8.34 2.37 -4.20
C ILE A 768 -7.09 2.13 -5.06
N LEU A 769 -6.55 3.21 -5.60
CA LEU A 769 -5.30 3.27 -6.36
C LEU A 769 -4.05 3.16 -5.47
N THR A 770 -4.09 2.38 -4.38
CA THR A 770 -2.93 2.23 -3.49
C THR A 770 -2.07 1.04 -3.91
N SER A 771 -0.93 1.32 -4.54
CA SER A 771 0.20 0.40 -4.50
C SER A 771 0.76 0.40 -3.07
N TRP A 772 0.45 -0.63 -2.29
CA TRP A 772 1.15 -0.86 -1.02
C TRP A 772 2.50 -1.51 -1.32
N GLY A 773 3.54 -0.68 -1.38
CA GLY A 773 4.94 -1.08 -1.39
C GLY A 773 5.39 -1.47 0.02
N THR A 774 5.64 -2.77 0.20
CA THR A 774 6.38 -3.50 1.24
C THR A 774 6.71 -2.82 2.58
N SER A 775 6.24 -3.43 3.67
CA SER A 775 6.89 -3.39 4.99
C SER A 775 8.38 -3.75 4.90
N PRO A 776 9.22 -3.24 5.82
CA PRO A 776 10.58 -3.74 5.96
C PRO A 776 10.52 -5.27 6.11
N SER A 777 10.98 -5.96 5.07
CA SER A 777 11.18 -7.39 5.13
C SER A 777 12.42 -7.62 5.97
N LEU A 778 12.22 -8.17 7.17
CA LEU A 778 13.30 -8.85 7.88
C LEU A 778 13.72 -10.02 6.98
N THR A 779 14.88 -9.90 6.35
CA THR A 779 15.45 -11.01 5.57
C THR A 779 15.91 -12.09 6.54
N GLY A 780 15.53 -13.34 6.25
CA GLY A 780 15.58 -14.48 7.16
C GLY A 780 16.97 -15.07 7.47
N ASP A 781 17.99 -14.23 7.66
CA ASP A 781 19.25 -14.62 8.30
C ASP A 781 19.38 -13.80 9.60
N GLY A 782 19.49 -14.47 10.75
CA GLY A 782 19.20 -13.96 12.09
C GLY A 782 19.66 -12.54 12.42
N PHE A 783 18.74 -11.77 13.03
CA PHE A 783 18.87 -10.52 13.83
C PHE A 783 20.07 -9.59 13.59
N ALA A 784 20.59 -9.54 12.36
CA ALA A 784 21.74 -8.73 12.01
C ALA A 784 21.25 -7.39 11.43
N LYS A 785 21.30 -6.36 12.27
CA LYS A 785 21.33 -4.93 11.94
C LYS A 785 20.18 -4.44 11.05
N ILE A 786 19.39 -3.52 11.62
CA ILE A 786 18.84 -2.40 10.85
C ILE A 786 20.04 -1.68 10.21
N THR A 787 20.43 -2.12 9.02
CA THR A 787 21.50 -1.50 8.26
C THR A 787 20.81 -0.32 7.57
N LEU A 788 20.97 0.88 8.13
CA LEU A 788 20.48 2.15 7.58
C LEU A 788 20.82 2.37 6.09
N GLY A 789 21.69 1.55 5.49
CA GLY A 789 22.09 1.57 4.08
C GLY A 789 21.32 0.65 3.13
N ASP A 790 20.51 -0.30 3.61
CA ASP A 790 19.63 -1.08 2.72
C ASP A 790 18.32 -0.32 2.57
N LYS A 791 18.30 0.59 1.58
CA LYS A 791 17.13 1.32 1.07
C LYS A 791 16.03 1.52 2.11
N VAL A 792 16.14 2.65 2.80
CA VAL A 792 15.03 3.26 3.53
C VAL A 792 13.97 3.73 2.51
N ASP A 793 13.28 2.77 1.86
CA ASP A 793 12.06 2.99 1.09
C ASP A 793 10.92 3.10 2.12
N TYR A 794 10.80 4.26 2.77
CA TYR A 794 9.65 4.56 3.61
C TYR A 794 8.37 4.66 2.77
N PHE A 795 7.28 4.20 3.39
CA PHE A 795 5.87 4.20 2.99
C PHE A 795 5.28 5.58 2.61
N TYR A 796 5.89 6.29 1.68
CA TYR A 796 5.19 7.38 1.00
C TYR A 796 4.55 6.82 -0.25
N LEU A 797 3.23 6.98 -0.37
CA LEU A 797 2.48 6.57 -1.56
C LEU A 797 3.23 7.02 -2.83
N GLU A 798 3.52 6.08 -3.73
CA GLU A 798 4.14 6.45 -5.00
C GLU A 798 3.19 7.35 -5.80
N SER A 799 1.88 7.21 -5.60
CA SER A 799 0.83 8.04 -6.22
C SER A 799 -0.07 8.72 -5.20
N TYR A 800 -0.36 10.02 -5.37
CA TYR A 800 -1.26 10.79 -4.50
C TYR A 800 -2.48 11.36 -5.26
N LEU A 801 -2.65 10.97 -6.52
CA LEU A 801 -3.89 11.21 -7.23
C LEU A 801 -4.92 10.18 -6.75
N GLU A 802 -5.81 10.63 -5.87
CA GLU A 802 -6.96 9.86 -5.39
C GLU A 802 -8.17 10.11 -6.29
N GLU A 803 -8.99 9.07 -6.46
CA GLU A 803 -10.27 9.20 -7.13
C GLU A 803 -11.25 9.97 -6.23
N VAL A 804 -11.80 11.06 -6.76
CA VAL A 804 -12.82 11.86 -6.09
C VAL A 804 -14.07 11.89 -6.97
N ILE A 805 -15.22 11.54 -6.38
CA ILE A 805 -16.52 11.58 -7.04
C ILE A 805 -17.49 12.41 -6.22
N GLU A 806 -18.25 13.27 -6.90
CA GLU A 806 -19.33 14.01 -6.26
C GLU A 806 -20.69 13.40 -6.63
N PHE A 807 -21.52 13.13 -5.64
CA PHE A 807 -22.82 12.50 -5.81
C PHE A 807 -23.88 13.10 -4.88
N THR A 808 -25.12 13.17 -5.34
CA THR A 808 -26.22 13.76 -4.57
C THR A 808 -26.78 12.74 -3.57
N THR A 809 -26.70 13.04 -2.28
CA THR A 809 -27.36 12.26 -1.22
C THR A 809 -27.79 13.16 -0.08
N LYS A 810 -28.83 12.77 0.67
CA LYS A 810 -29.33 13.51 1.84
C LYS A 810 -29.59 15.00 1.54
N SER A 811 -30.12 15.29 0.36
CA SER A 811 -30.35 16.65 -0.16
C SER A 811 -29.08 17.51 -0.35
N GLY A 812 -27.88 16.94 -0.22
CA GLY A 812 -26.60 17.61 -0.46
C GLY A 812 -25.83 17.00 -1.63
N PHE A 813 -24.99 17.81 -2.27
CA PHE A 813 -24.01 17.32 -3.24
C PHE A 813 -22.68 17.12 -2.50
N LEU A 814 -22.30 15.87 -2.27
CA LEU A 814 -21.18 15.49 -1.41
C LEU A 814 -20.05 14.86 -2.23
N SER A 815 -18.81 15.16 -1.86
CA SER A 815 -17.60 14.54 -2.43
C SER A 815 -17.21 13.29 -1.65
N TYR A 816 -16.86 12.22 -2.37
CA TYR A 816 -16.45 10.93 -1.86
C TYR A 816 -15.07 10.59 -2.43
N GLU A 817 -14.12 10.22 -1.57
CA GLU A 817 -12.74 9.91 -1.93
C GLU A 817 -12.18 8.73 -1.12
N GLY A 818 -11.11 8.11 -1.60
CA GLY A 818 -10.43 7.02 -0.91
C GLY A 818 -11.36 5.85 -0.53
N ASN A 819 -11.21 5.31 0.68
CA ASN A 819 -11.96 4.13 1.11
C ASN A 819 -13.47 4.35 1.20
N ILE A 820 -13.97 5.57 1.46
CA ILE A 820 -15.41 5.78 1.58
C ILE A 820 -16.14 5.56 0.25
N LEU A 821 -15.45 5.85 -0.87
CA LEU A 821 -15.99 5.63 -2.21
C LEU A 821 -16.28 4.15 -2.48
N SER A 822 -15.55 3.22 -1.86
CA SER A 822 -15.84 1.78 -2.00
C SER A 822 -17.17 1.37 -1.39
N TYR A 823 -17.63 2.08 -0.35
CA TYR A 823 -18.88 1.78 0.35
C TYR A 823 -20.09 2.52 -0.21
N MET A 824 -19.89 3.61 -0.96
CA MET A 824 -21.01 4.40 -1.48
C MET A 824 -21.70 3.71 -2.66
N THR A 825 -23.03 3.66 -2.58
CA THR A 825 -23.94 3.13 -3.62
C THR A 825 -25.17 4.03 -3.75
N GLY A 826 -25.58 4.32 -4.98
CA GLY A 826 -26.70 5.23 -5.19
C GLY A 826 -27.18 5.29 -6.63
N ILE A 827 -28.48 5.54 -6.78
CA ILE A 827 -29.14 5.70 -8.08
C ILE A 827 -29.91 7.03 -8.08
N ASP A 828 -29.51 7.94 -8.95
CA ASP A 828 -30.23 9.18 -9.24
C ASP A 828 -30.70 9.21 -10.70
N LEU A 829 -32.02 9.13 -10.88
CA LEU A 829 -32.71 9.24 -12.17
C LEU A 829 -33.63 10.48 -12.21
N SER A 830 -33.47 11.40 -11.27
CA SER A 830 -34.36 12.55 -11.11
C SER A 830 -34.32 13.53 -12.28
N CYS A 831 -35.37 14.34 -12.42
CA CYS A 831 -35.44 15.38 -13.44
C CYS A 831 -35.22 14.84 -14.85
N ASN A 832 -36.05 13.86 -15.21
CA ASN A 832 -36.11 13.22 -16.52
C ASN A 832 -37.58 13.14 -16.98
N ASN A 833 -37.84 12.44 -18.07
CA ASN A 833 -39.16 12.20 -18.63
C ASN A 833 -39.57 10.72 -18.53
N LEU A 834 -39.13 10.01 -17.49
CA LEU A 834 -39.42 8.60 -17.27
C LEU A 834 -40.90 8.37 -16.93
N THR A 835 -41.44 7.25 -17.38
CA THR A 835 -42.86 6.88 -17.32
C THR A 835 -43.03 5.44 -16.83
N GLY A 836 -44.27 4.96 -16.74
CA GLY A 836 -44.56 3.60 -16.28
C GLY A 836 -44.51 3.47 -14.75
N HIS A 837 -44.40 2.24 -14.27
CA HIS A 837 -44.41 1.95 -12.83
C HIS A 837 -42.97 1.88 -12.28
N ILE A 838 -42.80 2.17 -10.99
CA ILE A 838 -41.55 1.88 -10.28
C ILE A 838 -41.41 0.36 -10.16
N PRO A 839 -40.33 -0.26 -10.69
CA PRO A 839 -40.14 -1.70 -10.60
C PRO A 839 -39.97 -2.18 -9.15
N PRO A 840 -40.76 -3.16 -8.68
CA PRO A 840 -40.58 -3.74 -7.35
C PRO A 840 -39.20 -4.37 -7.13
N GLU A 841 -38.55 -4.82 -8.21
CA GLU A 841 -37.21 -5.41 -8.18
C GLU A 841 -36.16 -4.45 -7.62
N LEU A 842 -36.32 -3.13 -7.75
CA LEU A 842 -35.41 -2.16 -7.12
C LEU A 842 -35.30 -2.33 -5.61
N GLY A 843 -36.33 -2.91 -4.96
CA GLY A 843 -36.29 -3.28 -3.55
C GLY A 843 -35.27 -4.38 -3.20
N ASN A 844 -34.65 -5.04 -4.18
CA ASN A 844 -33.61 -6.05 -3.91
C ASN A 844 -32.21 -5.46 -3.67
N LEU A 845 -32.02 -4.14 -3.87
CA LEU A 845 -30.74 -3.45 -3.69
C LEU A 845 -30.48 -3.14 -2.20
N SER A 846 -30.29 -4.17 -1.36
CA SER A 846 -30.21 -4.02 0.10
C SER A 846 -29.13 -3.05 0.60
N GLU A 847 -28.04 -2.93 -0.16
CA GLU A 847 -26.88 -2.08 0.17
C GLU A 847 -26.98 -0.66 -0.38
N ILE A 848 -28.11 -0.22 -0.96
CA ILE A 848 -28.25 1.13 -1.53
C ILE A 848 -28.38 2.21 -0.45
N TYR A 849 -27.58 3.27 -0.53
CA TYR A 849 -27.66 4.41 0.41
C TYR A 849 -28.60 5.53 -0.08
N SER A 850 -28.66 5.77 -1.40
CA SER A 850 -29.47 6.86 -1.97
C SER A 850 -30.25 6.41 -3.21
N LEU A 851 -31.55 6.68 -3.22
CA LEU A 851 -32.43 6.47 -4.37
C LEU A 851 -33.26 7.72 -4.65
N ASN A 852 -33.03 8.35 -5.80
CA ASN A 852 -33.74 9.55 -6.22
C ASN A 852 -34.41 9.35 -7.59
N LEU A 853 -35.75 9.35 -7.59
CA LEU A 853 -36.59 9.19 -8.78
C LEU A 853 -37.50 10.42 -9.00
N SER A 854 -37.22 11.52 -8.30
CA SER A 854 -38.09 12.70 -8.29
C SER A 854 -38.18 13.40 -9.65
N HIS A 855 -39.18 14.26 -9.84
CA HIS A 855 -39.34 15.05 -11.06
C HIS A 855 -39.34 14.19 -12.34
N ASN A 856 -40.24 13.22 -12.39
CA ASN A 856 -40.47 12.36 -13.54
C ASN A 856 -41.98 12.26 -13.81
N LYS A 857 -42.41 11.33 -14.68
CA LYS A 857 -43.82 11.04 -14.98
C LYS A 857 -44.19 9.61 -14.55
N LEU A 858 -43.59 9.13 -13.46
CA LEU A 858 -43.82 7.77 -12.95
C LEU A 858 -45.24 7.65 -12.39
N THR A 859 -45.85 6.49 -12.59
CA THR A 859 -47.24 6.16 -12.25
C THR A 859 -47.31 4.88 -11.41
N GLY A 860 -48.51 4.48 -10.99
CA GLY A 860 -48.68 3.26 -10.19
C GLY A 860 -48.50 3.51 -8.70
N VAL A 861 -48.11 2.48 -7.95
CA VAL A 861 -47.96 2.51 -6.49
C VAL A 861 -46.49 2.50 -6.08
N ILE A 862 -46.18 3.01 -4.89
CA ILE A 862 -44.85 2.83 -4.27
C ILE A 862 -44.69 1.33 -3.93
N PRO A 863 -43.64 0.63 -4.41
CA PRO A 863 -43.47 -0.79 -4.13
C PRO A 863 -43.22 -1.08 -2.66
N SER A 864 -43.98 -2.01 -2.06
CA SER A 864 -43.76 -2.46 -0.68
C SER A 864 -42.43 -3.21 -0.51
N SER A 865 -41.83 -3.69 -1.60
CA SER A 865 -40.48 -4.29 -1.60
C SER A 865 -39.38 -3.32 -1.16
N PHE A 866 -39.61 -2.00 -1.21
CA PHE A 866 -38.64 -1.01 -0.73
C PHE A 866 -38.36 -1.12 0.78
N ALA A 867 -39.21 -1.82 1.55
CA ALA A 867 -38.95 -2.13 2.96
C ALA A 867 -37.66 -2.96 3.18
N LYS A 868 -37.13 -3.62 2.13
CA LYS A 868 -35.88 -4.40 2.17
C LYS A 868 -34.60 -3.56 2.04
N LEU A 869 -34.71 -2.26 1.75
CA LEU A 869 -33.57 -1.38 1.50
C LEU A 869 -32.93 -0.93 2.83
N HIS A 870 -32.39 -1.86 3.62
CA HIS A 870 -32.03 -1.58 5.01
C HIS A 870 -30.93 -0.52 5.21
N GLN A 871 -30.08 -0.29 4.21
CA GLN A 871 -29.02 0.75 4.25
C GLN A 871 -29.48 2.12 3.72
N ILE A 872 -30.71 2.25 3.22
CA ILE A 872 -31.13 3.51 2.57
C ILE A 872 -31.20 4.66 3.57
N GLU A 873 -30.54 5.76 3.21
CA GLU A 873 -30.51 6.99 3.99
C GLU A 873 -31.32 8.10 3.30
N SER A 874 -31.43 8.07 1.98
CA SER A 874 -32.10 9.10 1.18
C SER A 874 -33.04 8.46 0.14
N LEU A 875 -34.34 8.75 0.23
CA LEU A 875 -35.36 8.30 -0.72
C LEU A 875 -36.25 9.46 -1.17
N ASP A 876 -36.12 9.87 -2.44
CA ASP A 876 -36.93 10.94 -3.02
C ASP A 876 -37.73 10.45 -4.22
N LEU A 877 -39.06 10.49 -4.08
CA LEU A 877 -40.05 10.10 -5.09
C LEU A 877 -40.98 11.26 -5.47
N SER A 878 -40.62 12.49 -5.06
CA SER A 878 -41.47 13.67 -5.23
C SER A 878 -41.66 14.06 -6.70
N TYR A 879 -42.67 14.89 -6.98
CA TYR A 879 -42.99 15.40 -8.32
C TYR A 879 -43.12 14.28 -9.37
N ASN A 880 -44.07 13.38 -9.15
CA ASN A 880 -44.43 12.29 -10.04
C ASN A 880 -45.96 12.14 -10.10
N ASN A 881 -46.46 11.10 -10.78
CA ASN A 881 -47.87 10.75 -10.89
C ASN A 881 -48.20 9.47 -10.09
N LEU A 882 -47.49 9.20 -8.99
CA LEU A 882 -47.70 8.02 -8.15
C LEU A 882 -49.05 8.11 -7.42
N SER A 883 -49.63 6.96 -7.10
CA SER A 883 -50.98 6.81 -6.55
C SER A 883 -51.04 5.66 -5.53
N GLY A 884 -52.20 5.47 -4.89
CA GLY A 884 -52.35 4.46 -3.83
C GLY A 884 -51.87 4.95 -2.47
N GLU A 885 -51.61 4.01 -1.55
CA GLU A 885 -51.14 4.31 -0.19
C GLU A 885 -49.61 4.27 -0.09
N ILE A 886 -49.05 5.00 0.88
CA ILE A 886 -47.65 4.81 1.28
C ILE A 886 -47.55 3.47 2.03
N PRO A 887 -46.77 2.48 1.56
CA PRO A 887 -46.74 1.17 2.19
C PRO A 887 -46.28 1.24 3.65
N ASN A 888 -47.10 0.75 4.58
CA ASN A 888 -46.76 0.73 6.01
C ASN A 888 -45.50 -0.10 6.32
N GLN A 889 -45.11 -1.02 5.43
CA GLN A 889 -43.87 -1.79 5.55
C GLN A 889 -42.61 -0.92 5.55
N LEU A 890 -42.65 0.29 4.95
CA LEU A 890 -41.50 1.19 4.92
C LEU A 890 -41.06 1.67 6.31
N VAL A 891 -41.92 1.54 7.32
CA VAL A 891 -41.57 1.83 8.73
C VAL A 891 -40.39 0.98 9.24
N GLU A 892 -40.06 -0.13 8.57
CA GLU A 892 -38.90 -0.98 8.87
C GLU A 892 -37.55 -0.35 8.46
N LEU A 893 -37.56 0.74 7.69
CA LEU A 893 -36.35 1.46 7.25
C LEU A 893 -35.80 2.35 8.38
N ASN A 894 -34.86 1.81 9.16
CA ASN A 894 -34.30 2.50 10.33
C ASN A 894 -33.18 3.50 9.98
N SER A 895 -32.57 3.39 8.80
CA SER A 895 -31.45 4.23 8.35
C SER A 895 -31.91 5.48 7.58
N LEU A 896 -33.20 5.57 7.23
CA LEU A 896 -33.75 6.62 6.38
C LEU A 896 -33.75 7.97 7.10
N GLU A 897 -33.02 8.93 6.54
CA GLU A 897 -32.81 10.28 7.09
C GLU A 897 -33.52 11.35 6.25
N VAL A 898 -33.56 11.18 4.94
CA VAL A 898 -34.22 12.09 4.00
C VAL A 898 -35.29 11.33 3.21
N PHE A 899 -36.52 11.80 3.29
CA PHE A 899 -37.67 11.22 2.61
C PHE A 899 -38.57 12.30 2.01
N SER A 900 -38.98 12.10 0.75
CA SER A 900 -39.99 12.95 0.12
C SER A 900 -40.85 12.17 -0.88
N VAL A 901 -42.16 12.38 -0.78
CA VAL A 901 -43.18 11.92 -1.74
C VAL A 901 -44.09 13.07 -2.17
N ALA A 902 -43.63 14.30 -1.98
CA ALA A 902 -44.38 15.51 -2.28
C ALA A 902 -44.84 15.56 -3.74
N TYR A 903 -45.93 16.26 -4.01
CA TYR A 903 -46.49 16.49 -5.35
C TYR A 903 -46.68 15.19 -6.16
N ASN A 904 -47.47 14.27 -5.60
CA ASN A 904 -47.97 13.05 -6.23
C ASN A 904 -49.51 12.97 -6.10
N ASN A 905 -50.11 11.84 -6.47
CA ASN A 905 -51.54 11.54 -6.30
C ASN A 905 -51.79 10.45 -5.24
N LEU A 906 -50.99 10.46 -4.15
CA LEU A 906 -51.09 9.48 -3.06
C LEU A 906 -52.31 9.75 -2.18
N SER A 907 -52.76 8.69 -1.50
CA SER A 907 -53.97 8.65 -0.68
C SER A 907 -53.79 7.82 0.58
N GLY A 908 -54.69 7.95 1.55
CA GLY A 908 -54.66 7.17 2.78
C GLY A 908 -53.83 7.80 3.90
N SER A 909 -53.64 7.06 4.98
CA SER A 909 -52.95 7.53 6.18
C SER A 909 -51.43 7.51 6.01
N ILE A 910 -50.75 8.58 6.44
CA ILE A 910 -49.29 8.61 6.53
C ILE A 910 -48.82 7.68 7.67
N PRO A 911 -47.73 6.91 7.50
CA PRO A 911 -47.12 6.18 8.59
C PRO A 911 -46.56 7.14 9.67
N GLU A 912 -46.92 6.98 10.94
CA GLU A 912 -46.52 7.91 12.03
C GLU A 912 -45.54 7.29 13.05
N LYS A 913 -44.83 6.22 12.68
CA LYS A 913 -43.92 5.47 13.58
C LYS A 913 -42.50 5.39 13.01
N ALA A 914 -41.54 5.08 13.90
CA ALA A 914 -40.11 4.99 13.57
C ALA A 914 -39.59 6.27 12.88
N GLN A 915 -38.77 6.16 11.83
CA GLN A 915 -38.23 7.32 11.11
C GLN A 915 -39.33 8.17 10.47
N PHE A 916 -40.48 7.61 10.10
CA PHE A 916 -41.56 8.39 9.48
C PHE A 916 -42.19 9.43 10.41
N GLY A 917 -42.01 9.30 11.73
CA GLY A 917 -42.43 10.31 12.69
C GLY A 917 -41.53 11.55 12.76
N THR A 918 -40.36 11.55 12.11
CA THR A 918 -39.40 12.67 12.13
C THR A 918 -39.53 13.59 10.91
N PHE A 919 -40.17 13.11 9.83
CA PHE A 919 -40.38 13.89 8.61
C PHE A 919 -41.44 14.98 8.79
N ILE A 920 -41.29 16.06 8.02
CA ILE A 920 -42.09 17.27 8.11
C ILE A 920 -43.17 17.33 7.04
N GLU A 921 -44.10 18.29 7.15
CA GLU A 921 -45.22 18.49 6.22
C GLU A 921 -44.75 18.56 4.74
N ASN A 922 -43.63 19.23 4.47
CA ASN A 922 -43.07 19.39 3.13
C ASN A 922 -42.76 18.05 2.44
N SER A 923 -42.45 16.98 3.18
CA SER A 923 -42.18 15.65 2.62
C SER A 923 -43.43 15.03 1.98
N TYR A 924 -44.63 15.53 2.27
CA TYR A 924 -45.92 14.96 1.87
C TYR A 924 -46.82 15.93 1.10
N GLU A 925 -46.44 17.20 0.99
CA GLU A 925 -47.21 18.28 0.39
C GLU A 925 -47.67 17.94 -1.05
N GLY A 926 -48.74 18.57 -1.54
CA GLY A 926 -49.23 18.36 -2.91
C GLY A 926 -50.01 17.06 -3.15
N ASN A 927 -50.07 16.14 -2.19
CA ASN A 927 -50.92 14.95 -2.24
C ASN A 927 -52.30 15.22 -1.63
N LEU A 928 -53.32 15.44 -2.46
CA LEU A 928 -54.64 15.91 -1.99
C LEU A 928 -55.31 14.95 -0.99
N PHE A 929 -55.18 13.63 -1.23
CA PHE A 929 -55.91 12.58 -0.52
C PHE A 929 -55.11 11.91 0.62
N LEU A 930 -53.89 12.38 0.91
CA LEU A 930 -53.16 11.96 2.11
C LEU A 930 -53.76 12.60 3.36
N CYS A 931 -53.76 11.85 4.46
CA CYS A 931 -54.25 12.27 5.76
C CYS A 931 -53.31 11.78 6.88
N GLY A 932 -53.36 12.40 8.05
CA GLY A 932 -52.46 12.12 9.17
C GLY A 932 -52.27 13.34 10.05
N THR A 933 -51.73 13.16 11.25
CA THR A 933 -51.51 14.25 12.21
C THR A 933 -50.54 15.30 11.66
N ILE A 934 -49.52 14.86 10.92
CA ILE A 934 -48.47 15.71 10.30
C ILE A 934 -49.08 16.70 9.29
N LEU A 935 -50.10 16.27 8.53
CA LEU A 935 -50.79 17.12 7.53
C LEU A 935 -51.99 17.87 8.11
N HIS A 936 -52.26 17.75 9.41
CA HIS A 936 -53.47 18.28 10.05
C HIS A 936 -54.80 17.86 9.36
N LYS A 937 -54.83 16.68 8.73
CA LYS A 937 -55.99 16.13 7.99
C LYS A 937 -56.51 14.84 8.62
N SER A 938 -57.82 14.77 8.89
CA SER A 938 -58.46 13.58 9.49
C SER A 938 -58.65 12.44 8.47
N CYS A 939 -58.23 11.22 8.83
CA CYS A 939 -58.38 10.00 8.00
C CYS A 939 -59.76 9.33 8.08
N SER A 940 -60.84 10.13 8.08
CA SER A 940 -62.20 9.58 8.13
C SER A 940 -62.64 9.09 6.74
N LYS A 941 -63.00 7.81 6.62
CA LYS A 941 -63.57 7.25 5.37
C LYS A 941 -64.87 7.98 5.01
N ILE A 942 -64.92 8.63 3.86
CA ILE A 942 -66.18 9.01 3.20
C ILE A 942 -66.10 8.59 1.72
N ASP A 943 -67.21 8.00 1.27
CA ASP A 943 -67.51 7.52 -0.07
C ASP A 943 -67.30 8.55 -1.20
N SER A 944 -67.28 8.03 -2.43
CA SER A 944 -67.04 8.65 -3.75
C SER A 944 -67.69 10.03 -4.05
N PRO A 945 -67.23 10.72 -5.13
CA PRO A 945 -67.09 12.18 -5.17
C PRO A 945 -68.35 12.93 -5.62
N SER A 946 -68.57 14.13 -5.07
CA SER A 946 -69.47 15.13 -5.62
C SER A 946 -68.72 16.38 -6.09
N MET A 947 -69.11 16.84 -7.28
CA MET A 947 -68.56 17.95 -8.07
C MET A 947 -68.39 19.29 -7.32
N ILE A 948 -67.27 19.96 -7.66
CA ILE A 948 -67.05 21.40 -7.91
C ILE A 948 -67.81 22.40 -7.02
N SER A 949 -67.03 23.21 -6.28
CA SER A 949 -67.30 24.64 -6.17
C SER A 949 -66.00 25.44 -6.31
N THR A 950 -66.06 26.40 -7.23
CA THR A 950 -65.05 27.37 -7.64
C THR A 950 -64.60 28.35 -6.54
N VAL A 951 -63.28 28.59 -6.51
CA VAL A 951 -62.55 29.84 -6.23
C VAL A 951 -62.68 30.49 -4.84
N SER A 952 -61.54 30.54 -4.13
CA SER A 952 -61.03 31.76 -3.49
C SER A 952 -59.53 31.86 -3.77
N GLU A 953 -59.14 32.80 -4.64
CA GLU A 953 -57.74 33.22 -4.82
C GLU A 953 -57.28 33.94 -3.55
N ASP A 954 -56.24 33.43 -2.89
CA ASP A 954 -55.45 34.20 -1.93
C ASP A 954 -54.21 34.74 -2.66
N LYS A 955 -54.29 36.02 -3.08
CA LYS A 955 -53.15 36.76 -3.64
C LYS A 955 -52.45 37.48 -2.50
N GLY A 956 -51.45 36.83 -1.91
CA GLY A 956 -50.71 37.35 -0.74
C GLY A 956 -49.21 37.59 -0.91
N GLU A 957 -48.53 36.97 -1.89
CA GLU A 957 -47.04 36.97 -1.89
C GLU A 957 -46.38 37.60 -3.12
N ASP A 958 -47.05 37.65 -4.28
CA ASP A 958 -46.47 38.23 -5.49
C ASP A 958 -46.31 39.77 -5.44
N ALA A 959 -47.12 40.45 -4.63
CA ALA A 959 -47.10 41.91 -4.52
C ALA A 959 -45.81 42.44 -3.88
N VAL A 960 -45.21 41.70 -2.93
CA VAL A 960 -43.99 42.13 -2.23
C VAL A 960 -42.76 41.98 -3.12
N LEU A 961 -42.66 40.87 -3.86
CA LEU A 961 -41.58 40.60 -4.81
C LEU A 961 -41.58 41.58 -5.98
N LEU A 962 -42.75 41.87 -6.56
CA LEU A 962 -42.89 42.88 -7.61
C LEU A 962 -42.54 44.28 -7.11
N THR A 963 -42.85 44.60 -5.85
CA THR A 963 -42.48 45.90 -5.25
C THR A 963 -40.97 46.03 -5.05
N ILE A 964 -40.28 44.96 -4.62
CA ILE A 964 -38.81 44.94 -4.48
C ILE A 964 -38.14 45.10 -5.85
N PHE A 965 -38.58 44.36 -6.87
CA PHE A 965 -38.06 44.49 -8.23
C PHE A 965 -38.28 45.90 -8.80
N ALA A 966 -39.45 46.50 -8.58
CA ALA A 966 -39.72 47.87 -9.00
C ALA A 966 -38.81 48.90 -8.29
N VAL A 967 -38.59 48.76 -6.98
CA VAL A 967 -37.70 49.65 -6.20
C VAL A 967 -36.23 49.51 -6.64
N LEU A 968 -35.76 48.30 -6.91
CA LEU A 968 -34.39 48.04 -7.39
C LEU A 968 -34.19 48.49 -8.86
N TYR A 969 -35.25 48.51 -9.66
CA TYR A 969 -35.21 49.00 -11.04
C TYR A 969 -35.20 50.54 -11.10
N ILE A 970 -36.01 51.20 -10.28
CA ILE A 970 -36.19 52.67 -10.29
C ILE A 970 -35.06 53.40 -9.56
N ASN A 971 -34.49 52.83 -8.49
CA ASN A 971 -33.50 53.53 -7.66
C ASN A 971 -32.11 52.88 -7.68
N PRO A 972 -31.13 53.46 -8.41
CA PRO A 972 -29.79 52.91 -8.56
C PRO A 972 -28.97 52.89 -7.26
N TYR A 973 -29.33 53.71 -6.25
CA TYR A 973 -28.71 53.67 -4.93
C TYR A 973 -29.09 52.39 -4.17
N TRP A 974 -30.38 52.06 -4.12
CA TRP A 974 -30.88 50.83 -3.47
C TRP A 974 -30.43 49.57 -4.20
N ARG A 975 -30.31 49.62 -5.54
CA ARG A 975 -29.70 48.54 -6.33
C ARG A 975 -28.25 48.26 -5.91
N ARG A 976 -27.42 49.30 -5.77
CA ARG A 976 -26.02 49.15 -5.33
C ARG A 976 -25.90 48.71 -3.87
N ALA A 977 -26.75 49.23 -2.99
CA ALA A 977 -26.79 48.81 -1.59
C ALA A 977 -27.21 47.34 -1.45
N TRP A 978 -28.19 46.88 -2.23
CA TRP A 978 -28.62 45.49 -2.28
C TRP A 978 -27.52 44.55 -2.77
N PHE A 979 -26.85 44.86 -3.89
CA PHE A 979 -25.73 44.03 -4.37
C PHE A 979 -24.50 44.06 -3.44
N SER A 980 -24.27 45.16 -2.72
CA SER A 980 -23.24 45.26 -1.68
C SER A 980 -23.59 44.42 -0.44
N LEU A 981 -24.86 44.38 -0.05
CA LEU A 981 -25.37 43.53 1.03
C LEU A 981 -25.27 42.04 0.65
N VAL A 982 -25.68 41.68 -0.57
CA VAL A 982 -25.54 40.32 -1.12
C VAL A 982 -24.05 39.92 -1.20
N GLY A 983 -23.18 40.82 -1.67
CA GLY A 983 -21.73 40.59 -1.69
C GLY A 983 -21.12 40.41 -0.29
N LYS A 984 -21.59 41.18 0.70
CA LYS A 984 -21.21 40.98 2.12
C LYS A 984 -21.74 39.67 2.69
N CYS A 985 -22.98 39.27 2.39
CA CYS A 985 -23.51 37.98 2.83
C CYS A 985 -22.75 36.79 2.21
N ILE A 986 -22.36 36.86 0.94
CA ILE A 986 -21.56 35.82 0.26
C ILE A 986 -20.16 35.70 0.88
N THR A 987 -19.53 36.82 1.24
CA THR A 987 -18.17 36.83 1.82
C THR A 987 -18.13 36.48 3.30
N THR A 988 -19.20 36.72 4.06
CA THR A 988 -19.27 36.42 5.50
C THR A 988 -19.73 34.98 5.80
N SER A 989 -20.25 34.25 4.81
CA SER A 989 -20.80 32.88 4.99
C SER A 989 -19.78 31.75 4.87
N ARG A 990 -18.46 32.03 4.83
CA ARG A 990 -17.41 30.98 4.87
C ARG A 990 -17.03 30.51 6.28
N TYR A 991 -17.62 31.06 7.34
CA TYR A 991 -17.44 30.54 8.70
C TYR A 991 -18.73 30.70 9.52
N SER A 992 -19.27 29.56 9.96
CA SER A 992 -20.35 29.36 10.95
C SER A 992 -21.82 29.54 10.51
N ASN A 993 -22.62 28.54 10.91
CA ASN A 993 -24.09 28.37 10.79
C ASN A 993 -24.65 27.88 9.46
N MET A 994 -24.23 26.67 9.08
CA MET A 994 -24.78 25.86 7.99
C MET A 994 -26.00 25.05 8.45
N GLY A 995 -27.05 25.72 8.93
CA GLY A 995 -28.26 25.06 9.46
C GLY A 995 -29.58 25.54 8.85
N ASN A 996 -29.71 26.83 8.53
CA ASN A 996 -31.01 27.41 8.15
C ASN A 996 -31.00 28.16 6.80
N PHE A 997 -29.90 28.11 6.03
CA PHE A 997 -29.82 28.77 4.71
C PHE A 997 -29.77 27.78 3.54
N LEU A 998 -29.52 26.48 3.80
CA LEU A 998 -29.55 25.43 2.76
C LEU A 998 -30.97 25.11 2.28
N THR A 999 -32.00 25.37 3.09
CA THR A 999 -33.38 25.01 2.77
C THR A 999 -34.00 25.89 1.66
N TYR A 1000 -33.39 27.03 1.31
CA TYR A 1000 -33.97 27.97 0.33
C TYR A 1000 -33.36 27.86 -1.09
N HIS A 1001 -32.36 26.99 -1.31
CA HIS A 1001 -31.69 26.87 -2.61
C HIS A 1001 -31.70 25.48 -3.26
N ILE A 1002 -32.56 24.56 -2.82
CA ILE A 1002 -32.58 23.18 -3.36
C ILE A 1002 -33.77 22.88 -4.31
N PHE A 1003 -34.74 23.78 -4.50
CA PHE A 1003 -35.91 23.51 -5.36
C PHE A 1003 -36.06 24.44 -6.58
N LYS A 1004 -34.95 24.82 -7.24
CA LYS A 1004 -35.03 25.60 -8.48
C LYS A 1004 -34.00 25.19 -9.53
N GLN A 1005 -34.13 24.00 -10.12
CA GLN A 1005 -33.39 23.68 -11.35
C GLN A 1005 -33.88 22.48 -12.18
N CYS A 1006 -35.18 22.17 -12.15
CA CYS A 1006 -35.77 21.29 -13.17
C CYS A 1006 -36.79 22.12 -13.94
N VAL A 1007 -36.33 22.69 -15.06
CA VAL A 1007 -37.14 23.43 -16.05
C VAL A 1007 -37.09 22.68 -17.36
#